data_AF-A0AAD5VQD3-F1
#
_entry.id   AF-A0AAD5VQD3-F1
#
_cell.length_a   1.000
_cell.length_b   1.000
_cell.length_c   1.000
_cell.angle_alpha   90.00
_cell.angle_beta   90.00
_cell.angle_gamma   90.00
#
_symmetry.space_group_name_H-M   'P 1'
#
loop_
_entity.id
_entity.type
_entity.pdbx_description
1 polymer ?
#
loop_
_entity_poly.entity_id
_entity_poly.type
_entity_poly.pdbx_seq_one_letter_code
_entity_poly.pdbx_strand_id
1 'polypeptide(L)'
;MQPPVEDCIRVKDRLLNVSLAAGARWPSKSAQGALQPISLSIDISYDVAPCSTTDNLDLSINYSNISKKVGSALEDRNNVSYRSLEDVMHRALTVVQEVLADVAVNDIAIKIIQLKAPLHCSSVGLEAWSNRGSEGWVINKMRHFVTDFTCPTIVGVNDVERVEEQEVVVNISAETRNIPLDHVALDFRRLTRTLWQGIKQSSYLTLESLANYIARETLACLVQDFADDVKPYVTIAAAKPCALVYAAASEVQLTRTSDDFRSSHNTTLHRAALALGSNLGDRFYNIEYALRLLEEPLRFTSEADLGPSPQLAIVDTSFLYETAPMYVTDQPAFINGACLIETSLEPLQLLRLLRVIEPTVGRTPTIRNGPRVVDLDIIFYDDLVLDTREISQRSSLDNLRGELVIPHPRLQEREFVLRPLNDVMPSYIHPLLGRNVSYLLSKVPKNKSDPLMFKVLPIPDHPSTSKSGDDADIKPPQTLTYWVHPSSSPALAPNPSPKPKTRVMATLNVTPDSFSDGSDHNSLSAALSYVEESERTGSDIIDIGGYSTRPGAAFVTTQEEADRVVPVVRSIRTATSDTARRIPISIDTFRWEVAEAAILAGANLINDVYAFTGPKCLPGEWQQDEEALHALDKMKEIGRKYATPVVLMHSRGDAGQNKDYSSYAYAEQNGTPAIIEGVRTELGDKVDRIVKGKGGLRRWLVTVDPGIGFSKSVADNLELLRNGSRLVTDTIIGNVGETKRRNPLAGFPTLVGTSRKSFIGTIFSKAEKGRELQPKERIWATAAGVACAIQQGAMVVRVHDVKEMGDVNTLLSLAVSGAFLVAFGKRLSPSIHILRLPNIMVLKLHAFPKSPNVTRLAVLLHEKNIPYQFVMVDTVGGEHKTPAYLTKQPFGQIPYMDDEGFILYESWAIARYICEKYRAQGPDLLPTELHKYALFEQAVSVEQTNFQPHAQAIVHEGFVKELVYKQKPNTIRLEEAKKKMETSLDVYETILSKQKYLAGDELTLVDLIHLGWGAHLARGGFNGLKDPEKWPNVVRWFSELESRPSWQAVKDGVKGNPLLS
;
A
#
# COMPACT_ATOMS: atom_id res chain seq x y z
N MET A 1 -57.11 -25.84 14.90
CA MET A 1 -57.91 -24.61 14.93
C MET A 1 -58.39 -24.39 13.50
N GLN A 2 -59.70 -24.22 13.29
CA GLN A 2 -60.17 -23.70 12.00
C GLN A 2 -59.52 -22.33 11.79
N PRO A 3 -59.07 -21.98 10.58
CA PRO A 3 -58.63 -20.61 10.31
C PRO A 3 -59.78 -19.65 10.65
N PRO A 4 -59.50 -18.48 11.26
CA PRO A 4 -60.54 -17.49 11.47
C PRO A 4 -61.19 -17.16 10.13
N VAL A 5 -62.52 -17.07 10.10
CA VAL A 5 -63.25 -16.56 8.95
C VAL A 5 -62.97 -15.06 8.91
N GLU A 6 -62.04 -14.63 8.06
CA GLU A 6 -61.70 -13.22 7.83
C GLU A 6 -62.43 -12.72 6.59
N ASP A 7 -63.74 -12.50 6.74
CA ASP A 7 -64.50 -11.76 5.75
C ASP A 7 -64.03 -10.29 5.73
N CYS A 8 -63.84 -9.72 4.54
CA CYS A 8 -63.28 -8.38 4.38
C CYS A 8 -63.99 -7.59 3.28
N ILE A 9 -64.37 -6.35 3.59
CA ILE A 9 -64.90 -5.39 2.64
C ILE A 9 -63.78 -4.40 2.29
N ARG A 10 -63.52 -4.21 0.99
CA ARG A 10 -62.40 -3.39 0.50
C ARG A 10 -62.85 -2.24 -0.40
N VAL A 11 -62.34 -1.05 -0.14
CA VAL A 11 -62.30 0.06 -1.09
C VAL A 11 -60.89 0.12 -1.66
N LYS A 12 -60.69 -0.24 -2.93
CA LYS A 12 -59.36 -0.32 -3.53
C LYS A 12 -59.05 0.90 -4.39
N ASP A 13 -57.81 1.37 -4.25
CA ASP A 13 -57.10 2.28 -5.14
C ASP A 13 -57.86 3.56 -5.50
N ARG A 14 -58.54 4.15 -4.52
CA ARG A 14 -59.22 5.42 -4.72
C ARG A 14 -58.19 6.52 -4.92
N LEU A 15 -58.22 7.13 -6.10
CA LEU A 15 -57.38 8.28 -6.44
C LEU A 15 -57.89 9.54 -5.75
N LEU A 16 -56.98 10.25 -5.08
CA LEU A 16 -57.24 11.52 -4.39
C LEU A 16 -56.10 12.50 -4.70
N ASN A 17 -56.41 13.80 -4.69
CA ASN A 17 -55.39 14.86 -4.72
C ASN A 17 -55.34 15.54 -3.35
N VAL A 18 -54.20 15.44 -2.68
CA VAL A 18 -53.98 16.00 -1.33
C VAL A 18 -52.83 17.02 -1.36
N SER A 19 -52.92 18.06 -0.54
CA SER A 19 -51.84 19.04 -0.40
C SER A 19 -50.83 18.56 0.65
N LEU A 20 -49.59 18.28 0.23
CA LEU A 20 -48.50 17.80 1.10
C LEU A 20 -47.40 18.87 1.24
N ALA A 21 -46.94 19.12 2.47
CA ALA A 21 -45.82 20.03 2.73
C ALA A 21 -44.45 19.34 2.59
N ALA A 22 -44.29 18.11 3.10
CA ALA A 22 -43.10 17.29 2.89
C ALA A 22 -43.17 16.49 1.57
N GLY A 23 -42.04 16.34 0.87
CA GLY A 23 -41.93 15.44 -0.28
C GLY A 23 -42.65 15.85 -1.57
N ALA A 24 -43.24 17.05 -1.65
CA ALA A 24 -44.20 17.37 -2.70
C ALA A 24 -43.62 17.83 -4.07
N ARG A 25 -42.45 18.49 -4.15
CA ARG A 25 -41.82 18.85 -5.45
C ARG A 25 -40.30 18.97 -5.38
N TRP A 26 -39.63 18.68 -6.49
CA TRP A 26 -38.22 18.99 -6.73
C TRP A 26 -38.05 20.07 -7.82
N PRO A 27 -37.33 21.18 -7.57
CA PRO A 27 -36.97 21.76 -6.27
C PRO A 27 -38.11 22.64 -5.70
N SER A 28 -38.35 22.62 -4.38
CA SER A 28 -39.34 23.49 -3.73
C SER A 28 -38.69 24.78 -3.20
N LYS A 29 -39.24 25.94 -3.58
CA LYS A 29 -38.81 27.26 -3.09
C LYS A 29 -39.73 27.82 -1.98
N SER A 30 -40.71 27.06 -1.50
CA SER A 30 -41.73 27.54 -0.56
C SER A 30 -42.18 26.48 0.44
N ALA A 31 -42.58 26.92 1.65
CA ALA A 31 -43.18 26.12 2.72
C ALA A 31 -44.70 25.85 2.53
N GLN A 32 -45.29 26.29 1.42
CA GLN A 32 -46.67 25.99 1.05
C GLN A 32 -46.77 24.58 0.46
N GLY A 33 -47.71 23.77 0.95
CA GLY A 33 -47.97 22.42 0.45
C GLY A 33 -48.32 22.41 -1.04
N ALA A 34 -48.02 21.31 -1.73
CA ALA A 34 -48.34 21.14 -3.13
C ALA A 34 -49.24 19.92 -3.35
N LEU A 35 -50.21 20.07 -4.25
CA LEU A 35 -51.12 18.99 -4.66
C LEU A 35 -50.35 17.79 -5.21
N GLN A 36 -50.49 16.64 -4.56
CA GLN A 36 -49.97 15.34 -4.96
C GLN A 36 -51.10 14.33 -5.19
N PRO A 37 -51.05 13.56 -6.28
CA PRO A 37 -51.94 12.42 -6.45
C PRO A 37 -51.51 11.28 -5.53
N ILE A 38 -52.46 10.76 -4.76
CA ILE A 38 -52.30 9.57 -3.94
C ILE A 38 -53.34 8.51 -4.32
N SER A 39 -53.00 7.24 -4.11
CA SER A 39 -53.94 6.12 -4.12
C SER A 39 -54.22 5.70 -2.69
N LEU A 40 -55.50 5.61 -2.31
CA LEU A 40 -55.93 5.21 -0.98
C LEU A 40 -56.79 3.94 -1.06
N SER A 41 -56.40 2.92 -0.30
CA SER A 41 -57.14 1.67 -0.14
C SER A 41 -57.54 1.48 1.34
N ILE A 42 -58.73 0.94 1.58
CA ILE A 42 -59.30 0.67 2.91
C ILE A 42 -59.78 -0.77 2.92
N ASP A 43 -59.28 -1.56 3.87
CA ASP A 43 -59.69 -2.92 4.14
C ASP A 43 -60.40 -2.94 5.52
N ILE A 44 -61.60 -3.50 5.58
CA ILE A 44 -62.44 -3.55 6.78
C ILE A 44 -62.77 -5.02 7.05
N SER A 45 -62.28 -5.55 8.17
CA SER A 45 -62.63 -6.92 8.59
C SER A 45 -64.04 -6.92 9.19
N TYR A 46 -64.97 -7.59 8.53
CA TYR A 46 -66.39 -7.58 8.86
C TYR A 46 -67.04 -8.89 8.43
N ASP A 47 -67.73 -9.56 9.36
CA ASP A 47 -68.49 -10.78 9.09
C ASP A 47 -69.65 -10.49 8.13
N VAL A 48 -69.57 -11.00 6.90
CA VAL A 48 -70.61 -10.81 5.89
C VAL A 48 -71.62 -11.95 5.89
N ALA A 49 -71.49 -12.97 6.76
CA ALA A 49 -72.44 -14.07 6.84
C ALA A 49 -73.89 -13.60 7.08
N PRO A 50 -74.17 -12.63 7.98
CA PRO A 50 -75.54 -12.14 8.20
C PRO A 50 -76.17 -11.52 6.95
N CYS A 51 -75.44 -10.68 6.21
CA CYS A 51 -75.97 -10.03 4.99
C CYS A 51 -76.01 -10.99 3.80
N SER A 52 -75.01 -11.86 3.64
CA SER A 52 -74.94 -12.81 2.51
C SER A 52 -75.97 -13.93 2.60
N THR A 53 -76.30 -14.39 3.82
CA THR A 53 -77.32 -15.43 4.03
C THR A 53 -78.74 -14.89 3.88
N THR A 54 -78.98 -13.62 4.23
CA THR A 54 -80.33 -13.02 4.24
C THR A 54 -80.60 -12.07 3.07
N ASP A 55 -79.58 -11.78 2.24
CA ASP A 55 -79.60 -10.76 1.18
C ASP A 55 -80.13 -9.40 1.68
N ASN A 56 -79.76 -9.03 2.91
CA ASN A 56 -80.18 -7.78 3.55
C ASN A 56 -79.05 -6.74 3.52
N LEU A 57 -79.27 -5.67 2.76
CA LEU A 57 -78.33 -4.55 2.63
C LEU A 57 -78.09 -3.79 3.95
N ASP A 58 -79.08 -3.75 4.85
CA ASP A 58 -78.96 -3.06 6.15
C ASP A 58 -77.96 -3.75 7.10
N LEU A 59 -77.62 -5.01 6.82
CA LEU A 59 -76.62 -5.80 7.54
C LEU A 59 -75.22 -5.71 6.90
N SER A 60 -75.05 -4.90 5.86
CA SER A 60 -73.78 -4.70 5.15
C SER A 60 -73.19 -3.31 5.41
N ILE A 61 -71.88 -3.15 5.17
CA ILE A 61 -71.21 -1.85 5.29
C ILE A 61 -71.39 -1.05 4.00
N ASN A 62 -71.88 0.19 4.12
CA ASN A 62 -71.99 1.11 2.99
C ASN A 62 -70.62 1.69 2.61
N TYR A 63 -69.82 0.92 1.87
CA TYR A 63 -68.50 1.31 1.37
C TYR A 63 -68.52 2.53 0.44
N SER A 64 -69.66 2.82 -0.22
CA SER A 64 -69.86 4.04 -1.01
C SER A 64 -69.89 5.29 -0.13
N ASN A 65 -70.55 5.24 1.03
CA ASN A 65 -70.58 6.33 2.00
C ASN A 65 -69.20 6.57 2.62
N ILE A 66 -68.50 5.50 3.02
CA ILE A 66 -67.13 5.56 3.53
C ILE A 66 -66.22 6.27 2.53
N SER A 67 -66.22 5.78 1.29
CA SER A 67 -65.43 6.34 0.20
C SER A 67 -65.74 7.84 0.06
N LYS A 68 -67.01 8.24 -0.09
CA LYS A 68 -67.42 9.65 -0.25
C LYS A 68 -66.96 10.55 0.90
N LYS A 69 -67.13 10.12 2.16
CA LYS A 69 -66.73 10.90 3.34
C LYS A 69 -65.22 11.04 3.46
N VAL A 70 -64.46 9.96 3.25
CA VAL A 70 -62.99 9.99 3.24
C VAL A 70 -62.48 10.94 2.16
N GLY A 71 -63.00 10.85 0.93
CA GLY A 71 -62.59 11.76 -0.14
C GLY A 71 -62.92 13.22 0.16
N SER A 72 -64.10 13.51 0.71
CA SER A 72 -64.48 14.88 1.08
C SER A 72 -63.63 15.45 2.21
N ALA A 73 -63.12 14.60 3.10
CA ALA A 73 -62.30 15.00 4.23
C ALA A 73 -60.81 15.22 3.87
N LEU A 74 -60.33 14.59 2.79
CA LEU A 74 -58.91 14.61 2.37
C LEU A 74 -58.64 15.49 1.15
N GLU A 75 -59.58 15.59 0.19
CA GLU A 75 -59.41 16.43 -1.00
C GLU A 75 -59.29 17.92 -0.61
N ASP A 76 -58.37 18.63 -1.28
CA ASP A 76 -58.06 20.05 -1.05
C ASP A 76 -59.17 20.99 -1.53
N ARG A 77 -60.37 20.84 -0.98
CA ARG A 77 -61.48 21.80 -1.13
C ARG A 77 -61.55 22.79 0.05
N ASN A 78 -60.81 22.52 1.12
CA ASN A 78 -60.83 23.26 2.39
C ASN A 78 -59.48 23.91 2.77
N ASN A 79 -58.51 24.02 1.84
CA ASN A 79 -57.20 24.63 2.10
C ASN A 79 -56.36 23.91 3.19
N VAL A 80 -56.57 22.60 3.37
CA VAL A 80 -55.88 21.80 4.38
C VAL A 80 -54.59 21.23 3.79
N SER A 81 -53.45 21.65 4.34
CA SER A 81 -52.13 21.09 4.00
C SER A 81 -51.71 20.11 5.08
N TYR A 82 -51.40 18.88 4.69
CA TYR A 82 -50.86 17.84 5.58
C TYR A 82 -49.33 17.92 5.60
N ARG A 83 -48.71 17.62 6.74
CA ARG A 83 -47.24 17.66 6.85
C ARG A 83 -46.62 16.43 6.20
N SER A 84 -47.25 15.26 6.34
CA SER A 84 -46.76 13.98 5.86
C SER A 84 -47.89 13.04 5.41
N LEU A 85 -47.55 11.85 4.90
CA LEU A 85 -48.55 10.83 4.53
C LEU A 85 -49.22 10.23 5.77
N GLU A 86 -48.54 10.23 6.91
CA GLU A 86 -49.07 9.80 8.21
C GLU A 86 -50.19 10.73 8.67
N ASP A 87 -50.04 12.05 8.55
CA ASP A 87 -51.14 12.99 8.84
C ASP A 87 -52.38 12.70 7.95
N VAL A 88 -52.18 12.36 6.66
CA VAL A 88 -53.27 11.97 5.74
C VAL A 88 -53.90 10.64 6.19
N MET A 89 -53.07 9.69 6.59
CA MET A 89 -53.48 8.39 7.11
C MET A 89 -54.35 8.51 8.36
N HIS A 90 -53.86 9.24 9.36
CA HIS A 90 -54.60 9.47 10.60
C HIS A 90 -55.96 10.10 10.31
N ARG A 91 -56.01 11.12 9.43
CA ARG A 91 -57.27 11.74 9.04
C ARG A 91 -58.21 10.76 8.33
N ALA A 92 -57.69 9.93 7.41
CA ALA A 92 -58.48 8.91 6.74
C ALA A 92 -59.07 7.91 7.75
N LEU A 93 -58.23 7.42 8.66
CA LEU A 93 -58.60 6.45 9.67
C LEU A 93 -59.68 6.99 10.62
N THR A 94 -59.52 8.22 11.11
CA THR A 94 -60.54 8.87 11.95
C THR A 94 -61.90 8.93 11.25
N VAL A 95 -61.92 9.33 9.97
CA VAL A 95 -63.17 9.42 9.21
C VAL A 95 -63.80 8.03 9.00
N VAL A 96 -63.00 7.01 8.72
CA VAL A 96 -63.51 5.63 8.61
C VAL A 96 -64.10 5.16 9.94
N GLN A 97 -63.41 5.42 11.06
CA GLN A 97 -63.87 5.07 12.40
C GLN A 97 -65.17 5.80 12.78
N GLU A 98 -65.30 7.09 12.46
CA GLU A 98 -66.53 7.87 12.66
C GLU A 98 -67.72 7.30 11.87
N VAL A 99 -67.49 6.84 10.64
CA VAL A 99 -68.55 6.23 9.81
C VAL A 99 -68.96 4.85 10.34
N LEU A 100 -68.06 4.15 11.01
CA LEU A 100 -68.26 2.79 11.53
C LEU A 100 -68.55 2.76 13.04
N ALA A 101 -68.80 3.90 13.68
CA ALA A 101 -68.94 3.99 15.14
C ALA A 101 -69.98 3.01 15.72
N ASP A 102 -71.09 2.85 15.00
CA ASP A 102 -72.24 2.00 15.36
C ASP A 102 -72.18 0.58 14.74
N VAL A 103 -71.09 0.22 14.06
CA VAL A 103 -70.89 -1.08 13.42
C VAL A 103 -69.88 -1.90 14.20
N ALA A 104 -70.15 -3.20 14.38
CA ALA A 104 -69.25 -4.13 15.08
C ALA A 104 -68.05 -4.53 14.20
N VAL A 105 -67.13 -3.58 13.99
CA VAL A 105 -65.85 -3.78 13.28
C VAL A 105 -64.71 -3.79 14.29
N ASN A 106 -63.83 -4.79 14.18
CA ASN A 106 -62.70 -4.96 15.07
C ASN A 106 -61.36 -4.54 14.44
N ASP A 107 -61.21 -4.63 13.13
CA ASP A 107 -59.95 -4.36 12.44
C ASP A 107 -60.16 -3.56 11.15
N ILE A 108 -59.34 -2.54 10.97
CA ILE A 108 -59.29 -1.69 9.78
C ILE A 108 -57.84 -1.61 9.33
N ALA A 109 -57.57 -1.76 8.04
CA ALA A 109 -56.29 -1.44 7.45
C ALA A 109 -56.46 -0.36 6.38
N ILE A 110 -55.57 0.63 6.36
CA ILE A 110 -55.56 1.64 5.31
C ILE A 110 -54.17 1.71 4.71
N LYS A 111 -54.12 1.74 3.38
CA LYS A 111 -52.90 1.87 2.59
C LYS A 111 -52.94 3.13 1.76
N ILE A 112 -51.88 3.93 1.84
CA ILE A 112 -51.70 5.13 1.03
C ILE A 112 -50.43 4.98 0.21
N ILE A 113 -50.54 5.20 -1.10
CA ILE A 113 -49.41 5.25 -2.05
C ILE A 113 -49.35 6.64 -2.67
N GLN A 114 -48.20 7.28 -2.59
CA GLN A 114 -47.93 8.51 -3.32
C GLN A 114 -47.51 8.15 -4.76
N LEU A 115 -48.33 8.53 -5.74
CA LEU A 115 -48.14 8.15 -7.15
C LEU A 115 -47.07 8.99 -7.87
N LYS A 116 -46.74 10.17 -7.32
CA LYS A 116 -45.64 11.01 -7.78
C LYS A 116 -44.51 10.95 -6.76
N ALA A 117 -43.69 9.91 -6.86
CA ALA A 117 -42.66 9.56 -5.89
C ALA A 117 -41.44 10.52 -5.92
N PRO A 118 -40.61 10.51 -4.86
CA PRO A 118 -39.26 11.07 -4.90
C PRO A 118 -38.41 10.49 -6.04
N LEU A 119 -37.33 11.20 -6.42
CA LEU A 119 -36.38 10.75 -7.44
C LEU A 119 -35.86 9.33 -7.12
N HIS A 120 -35.64 8.54 -8.16
CA HIS A 120 -35.04 7.19 -8.10
C HIS A 120 -35.92 6.08 -7.51
N CYS A 121 -37.22 6.25 -7.36
CA CYS A 121 -38.14 5.17 -6.98
C CYS A 121 -39.47 5.23 -7.74
N SER A 122 -40.15 4.10 -7.86
CA SER A 122 -41.47 4.02 -8.51
C SER A 122 -42.58 4.56 -7.62
N SER A 123 -42.55 4.26 -6.32
CA SER A 123 -43.54 4.75 -5.36
C SER A 123 -43.00 4.73 -3.93
N VAL A 124 -43.61 5.57 -3.09
CA VAL A 124 -43.47 5.52 -1.64
C VAL A 124 -44.86 5.48 -1.03
N GLY A 125 -44.98 4.87 0.14
CA GLY A 125 -46.27 4.79 0.80
C GLY A 125 -46.18 4.19 2.18
N LEU A 126 -47.35 4.06 2.79
CA LEU A 126 -47.49 3.43 4.07
C LEU A 126 -48.78 2.63 4.17
N GLU A 127 -48.80 1.70 5.08
CA GLU A 127 -49.94 0.85 5.43
C GLU A 127 -50.06 0.80 6.95
N ALA A 128 -51.24 1.09 7.47
CA ALA A 128 -51.52 1.08 8.90
C ALA A 128 -52.66 0.12 9.20
N TRP A 129 -52.49 -0.70 10.24
CA TRP A 129 -53.52 -1.58 10.78
C TRP A 129 -53.96 -1.05 12.14
N SER A 130 -55.26 -0.96 12.34
CA SER A 130 -55.87 -0.48 13.56
C SER A 130 -56.90 -1.47 14.06
N ASN A 131 -56.84 -1.78 15.36
CA ASN A 131 -57.77 -2.67 16.02
C ASN A 131 -58.57 -1.93 17.11
N ARG A 132 -59.80 -2.38 17.36
CA ARG A 132 -60.69 -1.85 18.38
C ARG A 132 -60.51 -2.60 19.70
N GLY A 133 -59.88 -1.95 20.69
CA GLY A 133 -59.70 -2.47 22.04
C GLY A 133 -60.75 -1.93 23.04
N SER A 134 -60.59 -2.27 24.33
CA SER A 134 -61.48 -1.81 25.41
C SER A 134 -61.42 -0.30 25.68
N GLU A 135 -60.32 0.37 25.29
CA GLU A 135 -60.09 1.81 25.49
C GLU A 135 -60.26 2.63 24.20
N GLY A 136 -60.68 2.00 23.09
CA GLY A 136 -60.84 2.64 21.79
C GLY A 136 -59.98 2.01 20.69
N TRP A 137 -59.83 2.73 19.58
CA TRP A 137 -59.03 2.28 18.44
C TRP A 137 -57.54 2.57 18.67
N VAL A 138 -56.69 1.58 18.39
CA VAL A 138 -55.22 1.70 18.47
C VAL A 138 -54.61 1.28 17.15
N ILE A 139 -53.53 1.93 16.71
CA ILE A 139 -52.73 1.49 15.56
C ILE A 139 -51.74 0.44 16.08
N ASN A 140 -52.02 -0.83 15.80
CA ASN A 140 -51.20 -1.95 16.28
C ASN A 140 -49.94 -2.17 15.42
N LYS A 141 -50.00 -1.78 14.14
CA LYS A 141 -48.91 -1.96 13.17
C LYS A 141 -48.94 -0.82 12.15
N MET A 142 -47.77 -0.30 11.81
CA MET A 142 -47.57 0.58 10.66
C MET A 142 -46.36 0.09 9.85
N ARG A 143 -46.49 0.15 8.53
CA ARG A 143 -45.46 -0.22 7.57
C ARG A 143 -45.23 0.91 6.60
N HIS A 144 -44.04 1.47 6.57
CA HIS A 144 -43.56 2.38 5.53
C HIS A 144 -42.84 1.59 4.46
N PHE A 145 -43.00 1.96 3.19
CA PHE A 145 -42.31 1.28 2.10
C PHE A 145 -41.83 2.22 0.99
N VAL A 146 -40.73 1.82 0.37
CA VAL A 146 -40.17 2.39 -0.87
C VAL A 146 -40.07 1.26 -1.87
N THR A 147 -40.66 1.46 -3.05
CA THR A 147 -40.75 0.42 -4.09
C THR A 147 -39.88 0.80 -5.29
N ASP A 148 -39.14 -0.19 -5.80
CA ASP A 148 -38.24 -0.09 -6.96
C ASP A 148 -37.27 1.09 -6.88
N PHE A 149 -36.56 1.22 -5.76
CA PHE A 149 -35.53 2.24 -5.61
C PHE A 149 -34.29 1.87 -6.44
N THR A 150 -33.99 2.64 -7.48
CA THR A 150 -32.91 2.34 -8.44
C THR A 150 -31.66 3.17 -8.20
N CYS A 151 -30.51 2.53 -8.14
CA CYS A 151 -29.24 3.22 -8.00
C CYS A 151 -28.10 2.48 -8.73
N PRO A 152 -27.35 3.14 -9.63
CA PRO A 152 -26.14 2.58 -10.20
C PRO A 152 -25.01 2.57 -9.15
N THR A 153 -24.34 1.43 -8.98
CA THR A 153 -23.19 1.27 -8.07
C THR A 153 -22.24 0.16 -8.54
N ILE A 154 -21.02 0.12 -8.02
CA ILE A 154 -20.10 -1.00 -8.21
C ILE A 154 -20.42 -2.08 -7.17
N VAL A 155 -20.96 -3.22 -7.62
CA VAL A 155 -21.26 -4.36 -6.75
C VAL A 155 -21.11 -5.69 -7.48
N GLY A 156 -20.35 -6.61 -6.88
CA GLY A 156 -20.07 -7.92 -7.44
C GLY A 156 -18.70 -8.46 -7.02
N VAL A 157 -18.55 -9.77 -7.18
CA VAL A 157 -17.38 -10.56 -6.77
C VAL A 157 -16.42 -10.76 -7.95
N ASN A 158 -16.93 -10.73 -9.19
CA ASN A 158 -16.13 -10.92 -10.39
C ASN A 158 -15.42 -9.63 -10.80
N ASP A 159 -14.19 -9.73 -11.31
CA ASP A 159 -13.35 -8.58 -11.66
C ASP A 159 -14.03 -7.57 -12.62
N VAL A 160 -14.86 -8.06 -13.55
CA VAL A 160 -15.63 -7.21 -14.49
C VAL A 160 -16.68 -6.36 -13.75
N GLU A 161 -17.30 -6.92 -12.71
CA GLU A 161 -18.29 -6.22 -11.88
C GLU A 161 -17.65 -5.18 -10.95
N ARG A 162 -16.31 -5.16 -10.87
CA ARG A 162 -15.53 -4.22 -10.03
C ARG A 162 -15.11 -2.95 -10.77
N VAL A 163 -15.35 -2.88 -12.09
CA VAL A 163 -14.94 -1.75 -12.93
C VAL A 163 -16.11 -1.03 -13.59
N GLU A 164 -17.25 -1.70 -13.74
CA GLU A 164 -18.46 -1.13 -14.33
C GLU A 164 -19.59 -0.96 -13.29
N GLU A 165 -20.22 0.20 -13.32
CA GLU A 165 -21.41 0.47 -12.51
C GLU A 165 -22.59 -0.34 -13.03
N GLN A 166 -23.30 -0.97 -12.10
CA GLN A 166 -24.43 -1.82 -12.38
C GLN A 166 -25.64 -1.25 -11.65
N GLU A 167 -26.79 -1.31 -12.31
CA GLU A 167 -28.04 -0.88 -11.68
C GLU A 167 -28.45 -1.88 -10.59
N VAL A 168 -28.75 -1.37 -9.40
CA VAL A 168 -29.33 -2.14 -8.30
C VAL A 168 -30.73 -1.59 -8.04
N VAL A 169 -31.68 -2.50 -7.87
CA VAL A 169 -33.07 -2.20 -7.52
C VAL A 169 -33.31 -2.63 -6.08
N VAL A 170 -33.86 -1.73 -5.26
CA VAL A 170 -34.04 -1.95 -3.83
C VAL A 170 -35.49 -1.72 -3.42
N ASN A 171 -36.07 -2.68 -2.72
CA ASN A 171 -37.34 -2.54 -2.03
C ASN A 171 -37.10 -2.44 -0.53
N ILE A 172 -37.66 -1.40 0.08
CA ILE A 172 -37.46 -1.06 1.49
C ILE A 172 -38.80 -1.15 2.20
N SER A 173 -38.82 -1.81 3.35
CA SER A 173 -40.00 -1.92 4.20
C SER A 173 -39.60 -1.70 5.64
N ALA A 174 -40.14 -0.67 6.29
CA ALA A 174 -39.93 -0.41 7.71
C ALA A 174 -41.23 -0.66 8.47
N GLU A 175 -41.21 -1.57 9.44
CA GLU A 175 -42.39 -1.89 10.24
C GLU A 175 -42.19 -1.50 11.71
N THR A 176 -43.26 -0.94 12.29
CA THR A 176 -43.34 -0.48 13.67
C THR A 176 -44.64 -1.01 14.29
N ARG A 177 -44.63 -1.30 15.59
CA ARG A 177 -45.75 -1.90 16.32
C ARG A 177 -46.10 -1.09 17.57
N ASN A 178 -47.37 -1.13 17.95
CA ASN A 178 -47.91 -0.47 19.16
C ASN A 178 -47.57 1.02 19.25
N ILE A 179 -47.91 1.76 18.19
CA ILE A 179 -47.48 3.16 18.02
C ILE A 179 -48.57 4.08 18.59
N PRO A 180 -48.23 5.05 19.46
CA PRO A 180 -49.16 6.11 19.85
C PRO A 180 -49.59 6.94 18.62
N LEU A 181 -50.86 7.34 18.55
CA LEU A 181 -51.45 8.03 17.40
C LEU A 181 -50.79 9.38 17.01
N ASP A 182 -49.93 9.95 17.87
CA ASP A 182 -49.29 11.25 17.68
C ASP A 182 -47.82 11.18 17.22
N HIS A 183 -47.29 9.98 16.98
CA HIS A 183 -45.88 9.78 16.65
C HIS A 183 -45.70 9.00 15.35
N VAL A 184 -44.55 9.27 14.71
CA VAL A 184 -43.99 8.62 13.52
C VAL A 184 -44.34 9.33 12.22
N ALA A 185 -43.38 10.09 11.67
CA ALA A 185 -43.38 10.48 10.28
C ALA A 185 -42.03 10.12 9.67
N LEU A 186 -42.02 9.31 8.60
CA LEU A 186 -40.79 9.00 7.87
C LEU A 186 -40.56 10.03 6.76
N ASP A 187 -39.46 10.78 6.83
CA ASP A 187 -39.07 11.66 5.73
C ASP A 187 -38.50 10.83 4.56
N PHE A 188 -39.39 10.36 3.68
CA PHE A 188 -39.04 9.63 2.47
C PHE A 188 -38.05 10.38 1.57
N ARG A 189 -38.06 11.72 1.56
CA ARG A 189 -37.14 12.52 0.74
C ARG A 189 -35.73 12.46 1.32
N ARG A 190 -35.59 12.63 2.64
CA ARG A 190 -34.31 12.50 3.33
C ARG A 190 -33.76 11.09 3.19
N LEU A 191 -34.59 10.07 3.38
CA LEU A 191 -34.21 8.66 3.26
C LEU A 191 -33.70 8.35 1.85
N THR A 192 -34.52 8.55 0.81
CA THR A 192 -34.16 8.23 -0.58
C THR A 192 -32.90 8.95 -1.05
N ARG A 193 -32.71 10.22 -0.68
CA ARG A 193 -31.49 10.97 -1.00
C ARG A 193 -30.25 10.42 -0.30
N THR A 194 -30.35 10.12 1.00
CA THR A 194 -29.24 9.58 1.80
C THR A 194 -28.81 8.22 1.26
N LEU A 195 -29.79 7.36 0.97
CA LEU A 195 -29.53 6.06 0.36
C LEU A 195 -28.93 6.19 -1.03
N TRP A 196 -29.46 7.06 -1.90
CA TRP A 196 -28.91 7.22 -3.26
C TRP A 196 -27.44 7.63 -3.22
N GLN A 197 -27.09 8.64 -2.41
CA GLN A 197 -25.71 9.11 -2.28
C GLN A 197 -24.79 8.04 -1.68
N GLY A 198 -25.26 7.36 -0.64
CA GLY A 198 -24.50 6.31 0.04
C GLY A 198 -24.25 5.08 -0.84
N ILE A 199 -25.28 4.60 -1.54
CA ILE A 199 -25.16 3.46 -2.46
C ILE A 199 -24.26 3.85 -3.63
N LYS A 200 -24.43 5.04 -4.22
CA LYS A 200 -23.61 5.52 -5.36
C LYS A 200 -22.11 5.61 -5.03
N GLN A 201 -21.76 5.88 -3.78
CA GLN A 201 -20.36 5.97 -3.31
C GLN A 201 -19.82 4.64 -2.78
N SER A 202 -20.66 3.60 -2.72
CA SER A 202 -20.27 2.29 -2.21
C SER A 202 -19.59 1.43 -3.27
N SER A 203 -18.78 0.48 -2.83
CA SER A 203 -18.14 -0.52 -3.69
C SER A 203 -18.19 -1.91 -3.06
N TYR A 204 -19.35 -2.29 -2.51
CA TYR A 204 -19.52 -3.56 -1.80
C TYR A 204 -19.22 -4.76 -2.70
N LEU A 205 -18.70 -5.84 -2.12
CA LEU A 205 -18.47 -7.09 -2.86
C LEU A 205 -19.76 -7.86 -3.09
N THR A 206 -20.69 -7.81 -2.12
CA THR A 206 -21.89 -8.64 -2.14
C THR A 206 -23.18 -7.83 -1.93
N LEU A 207 -24.31 -8.38 -2.39
CA LEU A 207 -25.63 -7.77 -2.19
C LEU A 207 -26.06 -7.79 -0.72
N GLU A 208 -25.60 -8.76 0.07
CA GLU A 208 -25.83 -8.86 1.52
C GLU A 208 -25.24 -7.64 2.25
N SER A 209 -23.99 -7.28 1.96
CA SER A 209 -23.34 -6.12 2.59
C SER A 209 -24.04 -4.82 2.21
N LEU A 210 -24.43 -4.69 0.94
CA LEU A 210 -25.18 -3.54 0.45
C LEU A 210 -26.56 -3.46 1.11
N ALA A 211 -27.31 -4.56 1.18
CA ALA A 211 -28.60 -4.62 1.84
C ALA A 211 -28.49 -4.31 3.34
N ASN A 212 -27.42 -4.75 4.00
CA ASN A 212 -27.16 -4.50 5.41
C ASN A 212 -26.84 -3.01 5.68
N TYR A 213 -26.09 -2.37 4.78
CA TYR A 213 -25.87 -0.92 4.78
C TYR A 213 -27.19 -0.16 4.67
N ILE A 214 -28.02 -0.51 3.69
CA ILE A 214 -29.33 0.14 3.47
C ILE A 214 -30.23 -0.04 4.69
N ALA A 215 -30.23 -1.23 5.31
CA ALA A 215 -30.97 -1.49 6.54
C ALA A 215 -30.53 -0.56 7.67
N ARG A 216 -29.22 -0.42 7.88
CA ARG A 216 -28.65 0.48 8.90
C ARG A 216 -29.05 1.93 8.68
N GLU A 217 -28.89 2.45 7.47
CA GLU A 217 -29.22 3.84 7.15
C GLU A 217 -30.73 4.10 7.24
N THR A 218 -31.56 3.12 6.87
CA THR A 218 -33.01 3.20 7.03
C THR A 218 -33.40 3.27 8.51
N LEU A 219 -32.81 2.40 9.35
CA LEU A 219 -33.01 2.44 10.80
C LEU A 219 -32.49 3.74 11.42
N ALA A 220 -31.36 4.28 10.95
CA ALA A 220 -30.83 5.56 11.43
C ALA A 220 -31.76 6.74 11.10
N CYS A 221 -32.41 6.71 9.92
CA CYS A 221 -33.43 7.69 9.56
C CYS A 221 -34.72 7.53 10.37
N LEU A 222 -35.01 6.33 10.84
CA LEU A 222 -36.15 6.05 11.71
C LEU A 222 -35.86 6.51 13.14
N VAL A 223 -34.81 5.98 13.78
CA VAL A 223 -34.51 6.11 15.22
C VAL A 223 -34.29 7.55 15.72
N GLN A 224 -34.00 8.51 14.84
CA GLN A 224 -33.97 9.92 15.23
C GLN A 224 -35.34 10.47 15.71
N ASP A 225 -36.43 9.80 15.32
CA ASP A 225 -37.81 10.27 15.51
C ASP A 225 -38.67 9.35 16.42
N PHE A 226 -38.12 8.26 16.99
CA PHE A 226 -38.84 7.33 17.89
C PHE A 226 -38.41 7.46 19.35
N ALA A 227 -39.35 7.24 20.27
CA ALA A 227 -39.07 7.01 21.68
C ALA A 227 -38.41 5.63 21.90
N ASP A 228 -37.65 5.47 22.99
CA ASP A 228 -36.82 4.29 23.31
C ASP A 228 -37.58 2.94 23.38
N ASP A 229 -38.91 2.98 23.48
CA ASP A 229 -39.82 1.85 23.61
C ASP A 229 -40.35 1.29 22.27
N VAL A 230 -40.23 2.04 21.16
CA VAL A 230 -40.61 1.56 19.83
C VAL A 230 -39.39 0.99 19.10
N LYS A 231 -39.38 -0.32 18.87
CA LYS A 231 -38.31 -1.01 18.12
C LYS A 231 -38.73 -1.28 16.67
N PRO A 232 -38.39 -0.41 15.70
CA PRO A 232 -38.62 -0.70 14.29
C PRO A 232 -37.78 -1.89 13.83
N TYR A 233 -38.32 -2.68 12.91
CA TYR A 233 -37.50 -3.54 12.07
C TYR A 233 -37.67 -3.16 10.60
N VAL A 234 -36.58 -3.27 9.87
CA VAL A 234 -36.52 -2.97 8.44
C VAL A 234 -36.22 -4.23 7.67
N THR A 235 -36.94 -4.44 6.57
CA THR A 235 -36.68 -5.48 5.58
C THR A 235 -36.23 -4.82 4.30
N ILE A 236 -35.05 -5.23 3.82
CA ILE A 236 -34.44 -4.76 2.58
C ILE A 236 -34.37 -5.93 1.62
N ALA A 237 -34.92 -5.76 0.42
CA ALA A 237 -34.70 -6.65 -0.72
C ALA A 237 -33.88 -5.89 -1.76
N ALA A 238 -32.64 -6.32 -2.00
CA ALA A 238 -31.72 -5.72 -2.96
C ALA A 238 -31.48 -6.68 -4.11
N ALA A 239 -31.82 -6.24 -5.32
CA ALA A 239 -31.78 -7.03 -6.53
C ALA A 239 -30.82 -6.42 -7.56
N LYS A 240 -30.12 -7.29 -8.28
CA LYS A 240 -29.27 -6.94 -9.41
C LYS A 240 -29.91 -7.46 -10.70
N PRO A 241 -30.63 -6.60 -11.45
CA PRO A 241 -31.28 -7.00 -12.69
C PRO A 241 -30.26 -7.54 -13.69
N CYS A 242 -30.69 -8.53 -14.48
CA CYS A 242 -29.88 -9.10 -15.57
C CYS A 242 -28.51 -9.69 -15.15
N ALA A 243 -28.25 -9.90 -13.85
CA ALA A 243 -26.99 -10.48 -13.37
C ALA A 243 -26.81 -11.95 -13.77
N LEU A 244 -27.92 -12.67 -13.94
CA LEU A 244 -27.93 -14.09 -14.29
C LEU A 244 -28.69 -14.29 -15.60
N VAL A 245 -28.09 -15.01 -16.53
CA VAL A 245 -28.71 -15.34 -17.83
C VAL A 245 -30.02 -16.10 -17.58
N TYR A 246 -31.11 -15.65 -18.19
CA TYR A 246 -32.48 -16.19 -18.06
C TYR A 246 -33.20 -15.94 -16.71
N ALA A 247 -32.61 -15.17 -15.78
CA ALA A 247 -33.32 -14.70 -14.60
C ALA A 247 -33.60 -13.19 -14.69
N ALA A 248 -34.71 -12.73 -14.12
CA ALA A 248 -35.04 -11.30 -14.07
C ALA A 248 -34.02 -10.51 -13.23
N ALA A 249 -33.61 -11.07 -12.09
CA ALA A 249 -32.58 -10.53 -11.22
C ALA A 249 -32.02 -11.61 -10.29
N SER A 250 -30.83 -11.38 -9.71
CA SER A 250 -30.42 -12.01 -8.45
C SER A 250 -30.78 -11.10 -7.29
N GLU A 251 -31.48 -11.61 -6.27
CA GLU A 251 -31.97 -10.80 -5.15
C GLU A 251 -31.56 -11.40 -3.80
N VAL A 252 -31.22 -10.52 -2.87
CA VAL A 252 -31.01 -10.84 -1.46
C VAL A 252 -32.03 -10.07 -0.63
N GLN A 253 -32.68 -10.75 0.30
CA GLN A 253 -33.57 -10.15 1.30
C GLN A 253 -33.03 -10.36 2.71
N LEU A 254 -33.01 -9.30 3.53
CA LEU A 254 -32.67 -9.38 4.94
C LEU A 254 -33.58 -8.50 5.79
N THR A 255 -33.69 -8.85 7.07
CA THR A 255 -34.41 -8.08 8.09
C THR A 255 -33.46 -7.71 9.23
N ARG A 256 -33.52 -6.46 9.70
CA ARG A 256 -32.70 -5.95 10.82
C ARG A 256 -33.51 -5.07 11.76
N THR A 257 -33.07 -5.02 13.00
CA THR A 257 -33.52 -4.15 14.08
C THR A 257 -32.37 -3.23 14.49
N SER A 258 -32.65 -2.21 15.30
CA SER A 258 -31.60 -1.40 15.93
C SER A 258 -30.65 -2.25 16.80
N ASP A 259 -31.15 -3.33 17.40
CA ASP A 259 -30.36 -4.20 18.27
C ASP A 259 -29.31 -5.01 17.47
N ASP A 260 -29.59 -5.33 16.20
CA ASP A 260 -28.61 -5.95 15.30
C ASP A 260 -27.42 -5.02 14.97
N PHE A 261 -27.55 -3.73 15.26
CA PHE A 261 -26.51 -2.71 15.11
C PHE A 261 -26.04 -2.10 16.43
N ARG A 262 -26.68 -2.44 17.56
CA ARG A 262 -26.18 -2.14 18.90
C ARG A 262 -25.17 -3.21 19.25
N SER A 263 -23.90 -2.81 19.34
CA SER A 263 -22.76 -3.66 19.68
C SER A 263 -23.09 -4.68 20.76
N SER A 264 -23.34 -5.92 20.36
CA SER A 264 -23.23 -7.07 21.25
C SER A 264 -21.79 -7.09 21.73
N HIS A 265 -21.60 -6.97 23.05
CA HIS A 265 -20.41 -7.35 23.83
C HIS A 265 -19.16 -7.57 22.96
N ASN A 266 -18.32 -6.53 22.82
CA ASN A 266 -17.14 -6.52 21.95
C ASN A 266 -16.16 -7.63 22.34
N THR A 267 -16.39 -8.82 21.80
CA THR A 267 -15.47 -9.97 21.80
C THR A 267 -14.70 -10.02 20.49
N THR A 268 -15.10 -9.22 19.50
CA THR A 268 -14.39 -9.02 18.24
C THR A 268 -13.24 -8.03 18.45
N LEU A 269 -12.01 -8.51 18.32
CA LEU A 269 -10.82 -7.65 18.23
C LEU A 269 -10.76 -7.02 16.83
N HIS A 270 -10.60 -5.71 16.80
CA HIS A 270 -10.40 -4.90 15.59
C HIS A 270 -8.92 -4.72 15.29
N ARG A 271 -8.57 -4.46 14.02
CA ARG A 271 -7.21 -4.11 13.61
C ARG A 271 -7.11 -2.65 13.21
N ALA A 272 -6.23 -1.91 13.87
CA ALA A 272 -5.96 -0.51 13.53
C ALA A 272 -4.48 -0.29 13.21
N ALA A 273 -4.21 0.59 12.26
CA ALA A 273 -2.86 1.03 11.93
C ALA A 273 -2.64 2.43 12.46
N LEU A 274 -1.56 2.65 13.21
CA LEU A 274 -1.21 3.94 13.80
C LEU A 274 0.06 4.49 13.16
N ALA A 275 0.09 5.80 12.90
CA ALA A 275 1.31 6.54 12.58
C ALA A 275 2.02 6.94 13.89
N LEU A 276 3.34 6.88 13.88
CA LEU A 276 4.20 7.27 15.02
C LEU A 276 5.12 8.41 14.57
N GLY A 277 5.22 9.48 15.35
CA GLY A 277 6.10 10.60 15.05
C GLY A 277 6.73 11.23 16.30
N SER A 278 8.00 11.62 16.23
CA SER A 278 8.68 12.39 17.28
C SER A 278 9.83 13.23 16.72
N ASN A 279 9.99 14.49 17.15
CA ASN A 279 11.13 15.33 16.77
C ASN A 279 11.77 16.15 17.91
N LEU A 280 11.30 16.01 19.15
CA LEU A 280 11.86 16.68 20.32
C LEU A 280 12.43 15.70 21.34
N GLY A 281 13.52 16.07 22.00
CA GLY A 281 14.15 15.28 23.07
C GLY A 281 14.69 13.94 22.58
N ASP A 282 14.61 12.91 23.42
CA ASP A 282 14.93 11.53 23.04
C ASP A 282 13.78 10.92 22.24
N ARG A 283 13.86 11.07 20.92
CA ARG A 283 12.81 10.68 19.96
C ARG A 283 12.48 9.18 20.01
N PHE A 284 13.45 8.32 20.29
CA PHE A 284 13.23 6.86 20.33
C PHE A 284 12.63 6.44 21.66
N TYR A 285 13.11 7.02 22.77
CA TYR A 285 12.49 6.86 24.09
C TYR A 285 11.01 7.25 24.04
N ASN A 286 10.68 8.41 23.45
CA ASN A 286 9.31 8.91 23.39
C ASN A 286 8.37 7.95 22.65
N ILE A 287 8.82 7.42 21.49
CA ILE A 287 8.04 6.47 20.70
C ILE A 287 7.86 5.16 21.46
N GLU A 288 8.93 4.56 21.98
CA GLU A 288 8.84 3.29 22.72
C GLU A 288 8.01 3.45 24.00
N TYR A 289 8.12 4.58 24.70
CA TYR A 289 7.33 4.83 25.90
C TYR A 289 5.84 4.96 25.56
N ALA A 290 5.49 5.67 24.49
CA ALA A 290 4.11 5.75 24.01
C ALA A 290 3.53 4.37 23.65
N LEU A 291 4.33 3.51 23.02
CA LEU A 291 3.90 2.15 22.67
C LEU A 291 3.69 1.26 23.90
N ARG A 292 4.53 1.39 24.94
CA ARG A 292 4.34 0.67 26.21
C ARG A 292 3.10 1.14 26.96
N LEU A 293 2.83 2.45 26.95
CA LEU A 293 1.60 3.02 27.48
C LEU A 293 0.37 2.47 26.73
N LEU A 294 0.41 2.37 25.40
CA LEU A 294 -0.67 1.78 24.60
C LEU A 294 -1.03 0.35 25.01
N GLU A 295 -0.04 -0.48 25.33
CA GLU A 295 -0.23 -1.89 25.74
C GLU A 295 -0.71 -2.03 27.20
N GLU A 296 -0.71 -0.95 27.99
CA GLU A 296 -1.16 -0.93 29.40
C GLU A 296 -2.13 0.25 29.67
N PRO A 297 -3.26 0.35 28.93
CA PRO A 297 -4.07 1.55 28.90
C PRO A 297 -4.62 1.96 30.28
N LEU A 298 -5.02 0.99 31.10
CA LEU A 298 -5.62 1.22 32.42
C LEU A 298 -4.65 1.79 33.48
N ARG A 299 -3.35 1.87 33.21
CA ARG A 299 -2.41 2.46 34.18
C ARG A 299 -2.57 3.98 34.35
N PHE A 300 -3.09 4.66 33.34
CA PHE A 300 -3.12 6.13 33.28
C PHE A 300 -4.42 6.68 32.66
N THR A 301 -5.43 5.82 32.51
CA THR A 301 -6.80 6.18 32.10
C THR A 301 -7.81 5.45 32.99
N SER A 302 -9.10 5.71 32.82
CA SER A 302 -10.17 5.05 33.57
C SER A 302 -10.98 4.07 32.71
N GLU A 303 -11.57 3.05 33.34
CA GLU A 303 -12.56 2.17 32.67
C GLU A 303 -13.80 2.96 32.21
N ALA A 304 -14.12 4.09 32.85
CA ALA A 304 -15.21 4.95 32.40
C ALA A 304 -14.96 5.53 31.00
N ASP A 305 -13.69 5.76 30.65
CA ASP A 305 -13.31 6.33 29.35
C ASP A 305 -13.19 5.28 28.24
N LEU A 306 -12.78 4.06 28.59
CA LEU A 306 -12.43 2.98 27.65
C LEU A 306 -13.40 1.79 27.62
N GLY A 307 -14.32 1.73 28.58
CA GLY A 307 -15.16 0.56 28.80
C GLY A 307 -14.48 -0.51 29.68
N PRO A 308 -15.21 -1.57 30.04
CA PRO A 308 -14.70 -2.63 30.90
C PRO A 308 -13.66 -3.50 30.17
N SER A 309 -12.55 -3.84 30.84
CA SER A 309 -11.53 -4.78 30.34
C SER A 309 -11.01 -4.49 28.91
N PRO A 310 -10.51 -3.28 28.62
CA PRO A 310 -10.02 -2.94 27.29
C PRO A 310 -8.81 -3.81 26.92
N GLN A 311 -8.88 -4.43 25.74
CA GLN A 311 -7.77 -5.20 25.18
C GLN A 311 -7.08 -4.38 24.09
N LEU A 312 -5.76 -4.26 24.18
CA LEU A 312 -4.93 -3.65 23.15
C LEU A 312 -3.56 -4.33 23.13
N ALA A 313 -3.15 -4.81 21.96
CA ALA A 313 -1.80 -5.34 21.76
C ALA A 313 -1.23 -4.81 20.45
N ILE A 314 0.08 -4.48 20.46
CA ILE A 314 0.81 -4.19 19.24
C ILE A 314 1.21 -5.53 18.61
N VAL A 315 0.86 -5.71 17.34
CA VAL A 315 1.05 -6.98 16.63
C VAL A 315 2.13 -6.92 15.56
N ASP A 316 2.49 -5.75 15.06
CA ASP A 316 3.63 -5.55 14.16
C ASP A 316 4.06 -4.08 14.20
N THR A 317 5.31 -3.83 13.82
CA THR A 317 5.90 -2.48 13.75
C THR A 317 6.70 -2.34 12.46
N SER A 318 6.71 -1.14 11.90
CA SER A 318 7.57 -0.79 10.78
C SER A 318 9.03 -0.62 11.22
N PHE A 319 9.94 -0.33 10.29
CA PHE A 319 11.19 0.34 10.68
C PHE A 319 10.90 1.76 11.18
N LEU A 320 11.83 2.34 11.94
CA LEU A 320 11.83 3.78 12.20
C LEU A 320 12.59 4.49 11.08
N TYR A 321 12.10 5.67 10.68
CA TYR A 321 12.66 6.47 9.62
C TYR A 321 12.96 7.89 10.09
N GLU A 322 14.19 8.34 9.90
CA GLU A 322 14.54 9.74 10.03
C GLU A 322 14.18 10.50 8.76
N THR A 323 13.43 11.60 8.90
CA THR A 323 12.95 12.41 7.79
C THR A 323 13.15 13.91 8.09
N ALA A 324 13.36 14.70 7.04
CA ALA A 324 13.27 16.14 7.20
C ALA A 324 11.82 16.58 7.52
N PRO A 325 11.64 17.71 8.19
CA PRO A 325 10.32 18.29 8.40
C PRO A 325 9.61 18.65 7.08
N MET A 326 8.32 18.28 6.94
CA MET A 326 7.56 18.52 5.70
C MET A 326 6.97 19.93 5.57
N TYR A 327 6.45 20.51 6.66
CA TYR A 327 5.68 21.76 6.60
C TYR A 327 6.43 22.97 7.16
N VAL A 328 6.94 22.85 8.38
CA VAL A 328 7.79 23.87 9.00
C VAL A 328 9.21 23.34 8.93
N THR A 329 10.09 23.94 8.11
CA THR A 329 11.43 23.40 7.84
C THR A 329 12.48 23.80 8.87
N ASP A 330 12.22 24.86 9.64
CA ASP A 330 13.08 25.32 10.75
C ASP A 330 12.75 24.57 12.05
N GLN A 331 12.99 23.26 12.06
CA GLN A 331 12.84 22.40 13.24
C GLN A 331 13.69 21.12 13.11
N PRO A 332 13.93 20.38 14.21
CA PRO A 332 14.68 19.13 14.16
C PRO A 332 14.02 18.08 13.27
N ALA A 333 14.83 17.16 12.74
CA ALA A 333 14.36 16.02 11.94
C ALA A 333 13.43 15.11 12.75
N PHE A 334 12.41 14.57 12.08
CA PHE A 334 11.45 13.65 12.66
C PHE A 334 11.95 12.21 12.60
N ILE A 335 11.65 11.44 13.64
CA ILE A 335 11.58 9.99 13.57
C ILE A 335 10.12 9.61 13.34
N ASN A 336 9.86 8.87 12.26
CA ASN A 336 8.55 8.38 11.88
C ASN A 336 8.50 6.85 11.84
N GLY A 337 7.35 6.28 12.16
CA GLY A 337 7.09 4.85 12.06
C GLY A 337 5.60 4.58 11.93
N ALA A 338 5.24 3.30 11.89
CA ALA A 338 3.87 2.83 11.99
C ALA A 338 3.82 1.55 12.82
N CYS A 339 2.70 1.33 13.50
CA CYS A 339 2.43 0.05 14.14
C CYS A 339 1.03 -0.44 13.77
N LEU A 340 0.88 -1.76 13.73
CA LEU A 340 -0.41 -2.43 13.63
C LEU A 340 -0.79 -2.90 15.04
N ILE A 341 -2.03 -2.62 15.44
CA ILE A 341 -2.58 -3.02 16.73
C ILE A 341 -3.80 -3.91 16.54
N GLU A 342 -4.03 -4.80 17.50
CA GLU A 342 -5.30 -5.48 17.73
C GLU A 342 -5.95 -4.90 18.99
N THR A 343 -7.20 -4.47 18.91
CA THR A 343 -7.87 -3.81 20.03
C THR A 343 -9.37 -4.09 20.10
N SER A 344 -9.93 -4.10 21.31
CA SER A 344 -11.38 -4.12 21.55
C SER A 344 -11.98 -2.71 21.67
N LEU A 345 -11.16 -1.66 21.58
CA LEU A 345 -11.56 -0.26 21.73
C LEU A 345 -12.16 0.28 20.44
N GLU A 346 -13.35 0.86 20.50
CA GLU A 346 -13.95 1.56 19.36
C GLU A 346 -13.07 2.74 18.88
N PRO A 347 -13.17 3.16 17.60
CA PRO A 347 -12.29 4.19 17.04
C PRO A 347 -12.19 5.49 17.85
N LEU A 348 -13.31 5.95 18.42
CA LEU A 348 -13.34 7.14 19.27
C LEU A 348 -12.72 6.91 20.66
N GLN A 349 -12.84 5.70 21.21
CA GLN A 349 -12.18 5.33 22.47
C GLN A 349 -10.67 5.24 22.26
N LEU A 350 -10.22 4.65 21.15
CA LEU A 350 -8.82 4.63 20.75
C LEU A 350 -8.27 6.06 20.58
N LEU A 351 -8.97 6.96 19.90
CA LEU A 351 -8.56 8.36 19.76
C LEU A 351 -8.41 9.06 21.12
N ARG A 352 -9.33 8.81 22.07
CA ARG A 352 -9.22 9.36 23.44
C ARG A 352 -7.96 8.83 24.15
N LEU A 353 -7.70 7.52 24.06
CA LEU A 353 -6.49 6.92 24.63
C LEU A 353 -5.21 7.59 24.08
N LEU A 354 -5.10 7.74 22.75
CA LEU A 354 -3.95 8.40 22.13
C LEU A 354 -3.72 9.82 22.65
N ARG A 355 -4.80 10.58 22.86
CA ARG A 355 -4.75 11.95 23.41
C ARG A 355 -4.35 12.03 24.88
N VAL A 356 -4.54 10.96 25.66
CA VAL A 356 -4.05 10.89 27.04
C VAL A 356 -2.56 10.51 27.06
N ILE A 357 -2.13 9.63 26.16
CA ILE A 357 -0.73 9.19 26.05
C ILE A 357 0.18 10.36 25.68
N GLU A 358 -0.22 11.19 24.73
CA GLU A 358 0.58 12.32 24.24
C GLU A 358 1.10 13.25 25.36
N PRO A 359 0.24 13.84 26.23
CA PRO A 359 0.70 14.61 27.39
C PRO A 359 1.50 13.79 28.41
N THR A 360 1.16 12.52 28.61
CA THR A 360 1.85 11.62 29.57
C THR A 360 3.31 11.41 29.20
N VAL A 361 3.62 11.32 27.90
CA VAL A 361 5.02 11.25 27.40
C VAL A 361 5.74 12.60 27.51
N GLY A 362 5.01 13.71 27.67
CA GLY A 362 5.55 15.05 27.86
C GLY A 362 5.20 16.05 26.77
N ARG A 363 4.22 15.76 25.90
CA ARG A 363 3.75 16.72 24.89
C ARG A 363 3.12 17.95 25.56
N THR A 364 3.64 19.12 25.24
CA THR A 364 3.01 20.41 25.56
C THR A 364 2.33 20.98 24.30
N PRO A 365 1.25 21.78 24.44
CA PRO A 365 0.62 22.41 23.28
C PRO A 365 1.60 23.34 22.54
N THR A 366 1.89 23.02 21.27
CA THR A 366 2.73 23.85 20.39
C THR A 366 1.93 24.36 19.18
N ILE A 367 2.55 25.23 18.36
CA ILE A 367 1.97 25.69 17.10
C ILE A 367 1.66 24.51 16.16
N ARG A 368 0.66 24.67 15.29
CA ARG A 368 0.25 23.64 14.33
C ARG A 368 1.41 23.23 13.42
N ASN A 369 1.60 21.92 13.21
CA ASN A 369 2.75 21.32 12.49
C ASN A 369 4.14 21.66 13.06
N GLY A 370 4.18 22.21 14.28
CA GLY A 370 5.42 22.49 14.99
C GLY A 370 6.00 21.26 15.68
N PRO A 371 7.09 21.46 16.45
CA PRO A 371 7.79 20.39 17.13
C PRO A 371 6.92 19.68 18.19
N ARG A 372 7.06 18.37 18.29
CA ARG A 372 6.26 17.47 19.16
C ARG A 372 7.17 16.41 19.79
N VAL A 373 6.94 16.15 21.07
CA VAL A 373 7.59 15.07 21.82
C VAL A 373 7.13 13.70 21.29
N VAL A 374 5.84 13.53 21.05
CA VAL A 374 5.26 12.36 20.34
C VAL A 374 3.95 12.77 19.66
N ASP A 375 3.64 12.15 18.53
CA ASP A 375 2.41 12.30 17.73
C ASP A 375 1.91 10.93 17.29
N LEU A 376 0.64 10.63 17.58
CA LEU A 376 0.03 9.33 17.28
C LEU A 376 -1.28 9.53 16.50
N ASP A 377 -1.31 9.11 15.23
CA ASP A 377 -2.48 9.26 14.37
C ASP A 377 -3.08 7.89 14.01
N ILE A 378 -4.41 7.76 14.07
CA ILE A 378 -5.12 6.59 13.52
C ILE A 378 -5.14 6.72 12.00
N ILE A 379 -4.54 5.75 11.30
CA ILE A 379 -4.48 5.72 9.83
C ILE A 379 -5.62 4.91 9.25
N PHE A 380 -5.74 3.66 9.70
CA PHE A 380 -6.76 2.69 9.27
C PHE A 380 -7.37 2.04 10.49
N TYR A 381 -8.61 1.58 10.35
CA TYR A 381 -9.32 0.81 11.36
C TYR A 381 -10.23 -0.18 10.63
N ASP A 382 -9.88 -1.46 10.62
CA ASP A 382 -10.45 -2.49 9.75
C ASP A 382 -10.61 -2.02 8.30
N ASP A 383 -11.81 -2.06 7.73
CA ASP A 383 -12.20 -1.46 6.46
C ASP A 383 -13.10 -0.22 6.65
N LEU A 384 -13.15 0.31 7.88
CA LEU A 384 -14.04 1.40 8.27
C LEU A 384 -13.73 2.68 7.50
N VAL A 385 -14.80 3.29 6.99
CA VAL A 385 -14.80 4.66 6.49
C VAL A 385 -15.63 5.50 7.46
N LEU A 386 -14.98 6.40 8.18
CA LEU A 386 -15.57 7.24 9.21
C LEU A 386 -15.14 8.70 9.01
N ASP A 387 -16.09 9.63 9.06
CA ASP A 387 -15.81 11.06 9.15
C ASP A 387 -16.79 11.67 10.14
N THR A 388 -16.31 11.94 11.35
CA THR A 388 -17.17 12.46 12.43
C THR A 388 -17.36 13.98 12.36
N ARG A 389 -16.82 14.66 11.33
CA ARG A 389 -17.06 16.09 11.14
C ARG A 389 -18.44 16.36 10.56
N GLU A 390 -18.98 17.52 10.93
CA GLU A 390 -20.15 18.10 10.28
C GLU A 390 -19.93 18.28 8.77
N ILE A 391 -20.95 18.00 7.97
CA ILE A 391 -20.87 18.00 6.49
C ILE A 391 -20.32 19.33 5.96
N SER A 392 -20.70 20.45 6.58
CA SER A 392 -20.26 21.81 6.21
C SER A 392 -18.76 22.03 6.42
N GLN A 393 -18.11 21.26 7.27
CA GLN A 393 -16.70 21.39 7.64
C GLN A 393 -15.78 20.42 6.88
N ARG A 394 -16.35 19.49 6.09
CA ARG A 394 -15.58 18.47 5.36
C ARG A 394 -14.78 19.01 4.17
N SER A 395 -15.10 20.23 3.71
CA SER A 395 -14.39 20.91 2.62
C SER A 395 -12.97 21.33 3.00
N SER A 396 -12.65 21.40 4.30
CA SER A 396 -11.32 21.71 4.81
C SER A 396 -10.75 20.53 5.59
N LEU A 397 -9.49 20.19 5.33
CA LEU A 397 -8.72 19.24 6.16
C LEU A 397 -8.02 19.94 7.34
N ASP A 398 -8.23 21.25 7.48
CA ASP A 398 -7.66 22.07 8.52
C ASP A 398 -8.64 22.22 9.70
N ASN A 399 -8.17 21.89 10.92
CA ASN A 399 -8.84 22.08 12.23
C ASN A 399 -9.64 20.89 12.84
N LEU A 400 -9.14 19.66 12.74
CA LEU A 400 -9.65 18.53 13.55
C LEU A 400 -9.40 18.79 15.06
N ARG A 401 -10.43 19.15 15.83
CA ARG A 401 -10.46 19.40 17.28
C ARG A 401 -11.35 18.41 18.04
N GLY A 402 -11.17 17.12 17.80
CA GLY A 402 -11.97 16.07 18.47
C GLY A 402 -12.66 15.15 17.49
N GLU A 403 -12.71 15.56 16.24
CA GLU A 403 -13.23 14.78 15.13
C GLU A 403 -12.20 13.77 14.64
N LEU A 404 -12.69 12.63 14.17
CA LEU A 404 -11.94 11.49 13.68
C LEU A 404 -12.31 11.25 12.21
N VAL A 405 -11.28 11.08 11.38
CA VAL A 405 -11.43 10.74 9.96
C VAL A 405 -10.59 9.50 9.68
N ILE A 406 -11.24 8.42 9.22
CA ILE A 406 -10.63 7.15 8.87
C ILE A 406 -11.14 6.75 7.46
N PRO A 407 -10.26 6.36 6.53
CA PRO A 407 -8.80 6.46 6.60
C PRO A 407 -8.28 7.89 6.76
N HIS A 408 -7.07 8.04 7.32
CA HIS A 408 -6.50 9.36 7.55
C HIS A 408 -6.40 10.16 6.23
N PRO A 409 -6.98 11.39 6.17
CA PRO A 409 -7.29 12.05 4.90
C PRO A 409 -6.07 12.54 4.11
N ARG A 410 -4.91 12.71 4.76
CA ARG A 410 -3.67 13.17 4.12
C ARG A 410 -2.64 12.07 3.87
N LEU A 411 -3.05 10.81 3.97
CA LEU A 411 -2.14 9.67 3.80
C LEU A 411 -1.39 9.70 2.46
N GLN A 412 -2.10 10.00 1.38
CA GLN A 412 -1.59 10.01 0.00
C GLN A 412 -0.50 11.04 -0.29
N GLU A 413 -0.36 12.07 0.55
CA GLU A 413 0.64 13.14 0.40
C GLU A 413 1.95 12.81 1.16
N ARG A 414 1.95 11.81 2.03
CA ARG A 414 2.96 11.66 3.09
C ARG A 414 3.76 10.37 2.91
N GLU A 415 4.92 10.47 2.27
CA GLU A 415 5.87 9.35 2.16
C GLU A 415 6.26 8.82 3.54
N PHE A 416 6.48 9.71 4.52
CA PHE A 416 6.84 9.34 5.89
C PHE A 416 5.75 8.59 6.66
N VAL A 417 4.53 8.48 6.13
CA VAL A 417 3.45 7.63 6.66
C VAL A 417 3.32 6.36 5.81
N LEU A 418 3.26 6.50 4.48
CA LEU A 418 3.07 5.38 3.56
C LEU A 418 4.25 4.41 3.54
N ARG A 419 5.49 4.88 3.71
CA ARG A 419 6.68 4.04 3.71
C ARG A 419 6.74 3.12 4.95
N PRO A 420 6.58 3.63 6.18
CA PRO A 420 6.38 2.76 7.36
C PRO A 420 5.20 1.79 7.23
N LEU A 421 4.05 2.25 6.74
CA LEU A 421 2.90 1.36 6.52
C LEU A 421 3.20 0.23 5.55
N ASN A 422 3.98 0.50 4.50
CA ASN A 422 4.38 -0.51 3.53
C ASN A 422 5.29 -1.60 4.12
N ASP A 423 5.97 -1.32 5.25
CA ASP A 423 6.72 -2.36 5.96
C ASP A 423 5.79 -3.38 6.62
N VAL A 424 4.63 -2.93 7.11
CA VAL A 424 3.70 -3.72 7.95
C VAL A 424 2.54 -4.31 7.15
N MET A 425 1.94 -3.52 6.26
CA MET A 425 0.71 -3.87 5.55
C MET A 425 0.73 -3.48 4.06
N PRO A 426 1.74 -3.92 3.28
CA PRO A 426 1.93 -3.52 1.88
C PRO A 426 0.73 -3.83 0.97
N SER A 427 0.07 -4.96 1.20
CA SER A 427 -1.07 -5.46 0.41
C SER A 427 -2.43 -4.93 0.87
N TYR A 428 -2.51 -4.19 1.98
CA TYR A 428 -3.79 -3.68 2.48
C TYR A 428 -4.41 -2.70 1.49
N ILE A 429 -5.67 -2.91 1.14
CA ILE A 429 -6.42 -2.11 0.17
C ILE A 429 -7.09 -0.95 0.90
N HIS A 430 -6.74 0.27 0.50
CA HIS A 430 -7.37 1.47 1.04
C HIS A 430 -8.88 1.48 0.70
N PRO A 431 -9.79 1.57 1.68
CA PRO A 431 -11.23 1.35 1.46
C PRO A 431 -11.86 2.38 0.51
N LEU A 432 -11.42 3.64 0.54
CA LEU A 432 -11.90 4.67 -0.40
C LEU A 432 -11.23 4.67 -1.78
N LEU A 433 -9.93 4.35 -1.86
CA LEU A 433 -9.15 4.50 -3.10
C LEU A 433 -9.09 3.21 -3.92
N GLY A 434 -9.43 2.05 -3.33
CA GLY A 434 -9.39 0.76 -4.01
C GLY A 434 -7.99 0.38 -4.51
N ARG A 435 -6.94 0.85 -3.83
CA ARG A 435 -5.53 0.59 -4.16
C ARG A 435 -4.78 0.18 -2.91
N ASN A 436 -3.78 -0.70 -3.07
CA ASN A 436 -2.99 -1.16 -1.93
C ASN A 436 -1.92 -0.14 -1.49
N VAL A 437 -1.45 -0.27 -0.25
CA VAL A 437 -0.44 0.63 0.35
C VAL A 437 0.83 0.72 -0.51
N SER A 438 1.32 -0.40 -1.06
CA SER A 438 2.48 -0.40 -1.96
C SER A 438 2.27 0.46 -3.20
N TYR A 439 1.09 0.38 -3.81
CA TYR A 439 0.72 1.21 -4.95
C TYR A 439 0.67 2.68 -4.54
N LEU A 440 0.01 3.01 -3.42
CA LEU A 440 -0.08 4.39 -2.93
C LEU A 440 1.31 4.98 -2.69
N LEU A 441 2.22 4.23 -2.04
CA LEU A 441 3.61 4.64 -1.85
C LEU A 441 4.34 4.90 -3.19
N SER A 442 4.08 4.08 -4.21
CA SER A 442 4.67 4.26 -5.55
C SER A 442 4.18 5.52 -6.27
N LYS A 443 3.03 6.07 -5.87
CA LYS A 443 2.40 7.24 -6.46
C LYS A 443 2.64 8.54 -5.70
N VAL A 444 3.31 8.48 -4.54
CA VAL A 444 3.71 9.69 -3.83
C VAL A 444 4.64 10.51 -4.74
N PRO A 445 4.33 11.78 -5.02
CA PRO A 445 5.20 12.63 -5.83
C PRO A 445 6.60 12.72 -5.22
N LYS A 446 7.64 12.43 -6.01
CA LYS A 446 9.04 12.55 -5.57
C LYS A 446 9.72 13.64 -6.38
N ASN A 447 10.15 14.71 -5.73
CA ASN A 447 11.07 15.68 -6.32
C ASN A 447 12.51 15.20 -6.14
N LYS A 448 13.39 15.49 -7.11
CA LYS A 448 14.83 15.19 -6.97
C LYS A 448 15.49 15.90 -5.78
N SER A 449 14.86 16.96 -5.28
CA SER A 449 15.28 17.73 -4.11
C SER A 449 14.75 17.18 -2.80
N ASP A 450 13.83 16.23 -2.81
CA ASP A 450 13.25 15.72 -1.57
C ASP A 450 14.30 14.96 -0.77
N PRO A 451 14.43 15.24 0.54
CA PRO A 451 15.43 14.62 1.38
C PRO A 451 15.14 13.12 1.52
N LEU A 452 16.18 12.31 1.41
CA LEU A 452 16.08 10.87 1.58
C LEU A 452 15.62 10.52 3.00
N MET A 453 14.74 9.53 3.11
CA MET A 453 14.40 8.90 4.39
C MET A 453 15.44 7.83 4.72
N PHE A 454 15.96 7.84 5.94
CA PHE A 454 16.89 6.82 6.41
C PHE A 454 16.25 5.95 7.48
N LYS A 455 16.43 4.64 7.40
CA LYS A 455 16.04 3.74 8.48
C LYS A 455 16.97 3.92 9.67
N VAL A 456 16.46 3.70 10.87
CA VAL A 456 17.19 3.95 12.11
C VAL A 456 17.19 2.73 13.03
N LEU A 457 18.36 2.41 13.60
CA LEU A 457 18.57 1.46 14.69
C LEU A 457 19.00 2.24 15.97
N PRO A 458 18.11 2.40 16.97
CA PRO A 458 18.49 3.02 18.24
C PRO A 458 19.28 2.05 19.12
N ILE A 459 20.30 2.56 19.82
CA ILE A 459 21.12 1.81 20.78
C ILE A 459 20.80 2.35 22.19
N PRO A 460 20.27 1.53 23.11
CA PRO A 460 19.90 1.95 24.45
C PRO A 460 21.12 2.18 25.34
N ASP A 461 21.01 3.10 26.30
CA ASP A 461 21.99 3.33 27.35
C ASP A 461 21.81 2.33 28.49
N HIS A 462 22.75 1.39 28.58
CA HIS A 462 22.77 0.34 29.60
C HIS A 462 24.12 0.33 30.37
N PRO A 463 24.09 0.10 31.70
CA PRO A 463 22.90 -0.12 32.51
C PRO A 463 22.12 1.18 32.71
N SER A 464 20.79 1.11 32.59
CA SER A 464 19.94 2.31 32.64
C SER A 464 20.12 3.07 33.96
N THR A 465 20.53 4.33 33.87
CA THR A 465 20.81 5.20 35.03
C THR A 465 19.55 5.77 35.69
N SER A 466 18.37 5.59 35.09
CA SER A 466 17.16 6.37 35.40
C SER A 466 16.02 5.60 36.10
N LYS A 467 16.27 4.41 36.65
CA LYS A 467 15.21 3.58 37.27
C LYS A 467 15.06 3.87 38.77
N SER A 468 14.21 4.84 39.10
CA SER A 468 13.68 5.04 40.45
C SER A 468 12.21 5.46 40.40
N GLY A 469 11.35 4.84 41.22
CA GLY A 469 9.90 5.11 41.31
C GLY A 469 9.00 3.97 40.80
N ASP A 470 7.69 4.09 41.05
CA ASP A 470 6.67 3.05 40.77
C ASP A 470 6.46 2.75 39.26
N ASP A 471 6.90 3.64 38.37
CA ASP A 471 6.80 3.50 36.90
C ASP A 471 8.07 2.94 36.22
N ALA A 472 9.02 2.40 36.98
CA ALA A 472 10.33 1.98 36.45
C ALA A 472 10.25 0.87 35.38
N ASP A 473 9.16 0.08 35.38
CA ASP A 473 8.99 -1.05 34.49
C ASP A 473 8.46 -0.65 33.10
N ILE A 474 7.66 0.42 33.04
CA ILE A 474 7.04 0.89 31.79
C ILE A 474 7.94 1.86 31.02
N LYS A 475 8.83 2.59 31.71
CA LYS A 475 9.75 3.54 31.04
C LYS A 475 10.88 2.78 30.33
N PRO A 476 11.11 3.03 29.03
CA PRO A 476 12.26 2.44 28.33
C PRO A 476 13.59 3.06 28.79
N PRO A 477 14.74 2.44 28.50
CA PRO A 477 16.03 3.10 28.68
C PRO A 477 16.15 4.33 27.76
N GLN A 478 16.98 5.29 28.17
CA GLN A 478 17.39 6.41 27.30
C GLN A 478 18.23 5.89 26.13
N THR A 479 18.30 6.66 25.06
CA THR A 479 19.09 6.33 23.88
C THR A 479 20.54 6.81 24.06
N LEU A 480 21.50 5.89 23.99
CA LEU A 480 22.93 6.19 24.00
C LEU A 480 23.37 6.82 22.67
N THR A 481 22.98 6.17 21.57
CA THR A 481 23.24 6.60 20.19
C THR A 481 22.25 5.93 19.26
N TYR A 482 22.21 6.32 18.00
CA TYR A 482 21.47 5.60 16.96
C TYR A 482 22.28 5.55 15.67
N TRP A 483 21.98 4.57 14.82
CA TRP A 483 22.62 4.43 13.51
C TRP A 483 21.59 4.53 12.39
N VAL A 484 22.00 5.15 11.29
CA VAL A 484 21.17 5.31 10.10
C VAL A 484 21.65 4.38 8.99
N HIS A 485 20.70 3.80 8.25
CA HIS A 485 20.98 3.00 7.06
C HIS A 485 19.95 3.29 5.96
N PRO A 486 20.27 3.06 4.67
CA PRO A 486 19.44 3.53 3.57
C PRO A 486 18.12 2.74 3.49
N SER A 487 17.03 3.42 3.14
CA SER A 487 15.70 2.80 2.98
C SER A 487 15.55 1.95 1.71
N SER A 488 16.49 2.09 0.76
CA SER A 488 16.51 1.39 -0.53
C SER A 488 17.95 1.00 -0.89
N SER A 489 18.10 -0.03 -1.74
CA SER A 489 19.41 -0.49 -2.21
C SER A 489 20.24 0.67 -2.80
N PRO A 490 21.58 0.74 -2.61
CA PRO A 490 22.42 1.92 -2.83
C PRO A 490 22.46 2.53 -4.25
N ALA A 491 21.76 1.96 -5.23
CA ALA A 491 21.98 2.23 -6.65
C ALA A 491 21.51 3.61 -7.16
N LEU A 492 20.81 4.46 -6.39
CA LEU A 492 20.04 5.58 -6.97
C LEU A 492 19.98 6.93 -6.21
N ALA A 493 20.90 7.24 -5.29
CA ALA A 493 20.87 8.52 -4.55
C ALA A 493 21.77 9.62 -5.16
N PRO A 494 21.24 10.77 -5.63
CA PRO A 494 22.02 11.81 -6.32
C PRO A 494 22.58 12.96 -5.46
N ASN A 495 22.43 12.99 -4.13
CA ASN A 495 22.87 14.14 -3.29
C ASN A 495 23.68 13.78 -2.03
N PRO A 496 24.61 14.66 -1.57
CA PRO A 496 25.46 14.42 -0.41
C PRO A 496 24.92 15.07 0.87
N SER A 497 24.26 14.29 1.73
CA SER A 497 24.03 14.55 3.17
C SER A 497 24.60 13.34 3.97
N PRO A 498 24.83 13.40 5.30
CA PRO A 498 25.77 12.48 5.97
C PRO A 498 25.32 11.03 5.80
N LYS A 499 26.16 10.28 5.09
CA LYS A 499 25.81 8.99 4.49
C LYS A 499 25.87 7.86 5.53
N PRO A 500 25.13 6.76 5.33
CA PRO A 500 25.24 5.57 6.15
C PRO A 500 26.70 5.09 6.22
N LYS A 501 27.26 5.02 7.43
CA LYS A 501 28.61 4.49 7.69
C LYS A 501 28.49 3.00 8.01
N THR A 502 29.23 2.14 7.31
CA THR A 502 29.41 0.76 7.77
C THR A 502 30.20 0.75 9.07
N ARG A 503 29.67 0.10 10.10
CA ARG A 503 30.22 0.03 11.44
C ARG A 503 31.17 -1.15 11.58
N VAL A 504 32.28 -0.94 12.29
CA VAL A 504 33.25 -2.01 12.57
C VAL A 504 32.97 -2.60 13.95
N MET A 505 32.61 -3.88 13.99
CA MET A 505 32.40 -4.64 15.22
C MET A 505 33.65 -5.48 15.54
N ALA A 506 34.36 -5.12 16.60
CA ALA A 506 35.55 -5.83 17.06
C ALA A 506 35.16 -7.07 17.87
N THR A 507 35.70 -8.23 17.52
CA THR A 507 35.48 -9.48 18.26
C THR A 507 36.40 -9.58 19.47
N LEU A 508 35.85 -9.76 20.67
CA LEU A 508 36.58 -10.02 21.91
C LEU A 508 36.10 -11.37 22.49
N ASN A 509 36.87 -12.43 22.21
CA ASN A 509 36.58 -13.75 22.77
C ASN A 509 37.19 -13.86 24.18
N VAL A 510 36.35 -14.15 25.18
CA VAL A 510 36.72 -14.32 26.59
C VAL A 510 36.64 -15.82 26.95
N THR A 511 37.34 -16.65 26.19
CA THR A 511 37.39 -18.10 26.38
C THR A 511 38.81 -18.56 26.76
N PRO A 512 38.96 -19.55 27.67
CA PRO A 512 40.27 -20.16 27.95
C PRO A 512 40.90 -20.82 26.72
N ASP A 513 40.05 -21.34 25.82
CA ASP A 513 40.41 -22.21 24.68
C ASP A 513 40.73 -21.46 23.38
N SER A 514 41.24 -20.22 23.45
CA SER A 514 41.59 -19.39 22.29
C SER A 514 42.87 -19.89 21.55
N PHE A 515 42.90 -21.17 21.17
CA PHE A 515 43.99 -21.83 20.43
C PHE A 515 44.25 -21.31 19.00
N SER A 516 43.54 -20.28 18.52
CA SER A 516 43.95 -19.54 17.31
C SER A 516 44.34 -18.09 17.53
N ASP A 517 43.96 -17.50 18.67
CA ASP A 517 44.14 -16.06 18.89
C ASP A 517 45.27 -15.75 19.87
N GLY A 518 45.88 -16.76 20.50
CA GLY A 518 46.87 -16.51 21.55
C GLY A 518 46.15 -15.99 22.80
N SER A 519 46.68 -16.35 23.96
CA SER A 519 46.16 -16.07 25.30
C SER A 519 46.14 -14.58 25.69
N ASP A 520 45.91 -13.67 24.74
CA ASP A 520 46.28 -12.25 24.85
C ASP A 520 45.27 -11.44 25.70
N HIS A 521 44.06 -11.95 25.99
CA HIS A 521 43.00 -11.22 26.71
C HIS A 521 42.40 -11.95 27.93
N ASN A 522 43.11 -12.94 28.50
CA ASN A 522 42.59 -13.77 29.60
C ASN A 522 42.50 -13.07 30.98
N SER A 523 42.69 -11.75 31.03
CA SER A 523 42.49 -10.94 32.23
C SER A 523 41.63 -9.72 31.92
N LEU A 524 40.92 -9.21 32.93
CA LEU A 524 40.13 -7.97 32.80
C LEU A 524 40.96 -6.80 32.27
N SER A 525 42.21 -6.68 32.73
CA SER A 525 43.14 -5.63 32.27
C SER A 525 43.50 -5.73 30.79
N ALA A 526 43.65 -6.95 30.29
CA ALA A 526 43.99 -7.19 28.89
C ALA A 526 42.78 -7.03 27.96
N ALA A 527 41.59 -7.42 28.42
CA ALA A 527 40.32 -7.15 27.75
C ALA A 527 40.06 -5.64 27.63
N LEU A 528 40.27 -4.88 28.72
CA LEU A 528 40.17 -3.41 28.69
C LEU A 528 41.16 -2.78 27.71
N SER A 529 42.43 -3.19 27.76
CA SER A 529 43.46 -2.68 26.85
C SER A 529 43.10 -2.95 25.38
N TYR A 530 42.52 -4.12 25.09
CA TYR A 530 42.03 -4.44 23.74
C TYR A 530 40.87 -3.53 23.31
N VAL A 531 39.92 -3.25 24.19
CA VAL A 531 38.80 -2.35 23.90
C VAL A 531 39.28 -0.94 23.63
N GLU A 532 40.19 -0.41 24.45
CA GLU A 532 40.79 0.91 24.24
C GLU A 532 41.58 0.99 22.93
N GLU A 533 42.35 -0.05 22.60
CA GLU A 533 43.06 -0.12 21.32
C GLU A 533 42.10 -0.24 20.13
N SER A 534 41.06 -1.07 20.24
CA SER A 534 40.06 -1.29 19.20
C SER A 534 39.27 -0.01 18.91
N GLU A 535 38.86 0.72 19.95
CA GLU A 535 38.19 2.01 19.82
C GLU A 535 39.09 3.01 19.09
N ARG A 536 40.34 3.16 19.56
CA ARG A 536 41.34 4.04 18.94
C ARG A 536 41.59 3.72 17.47
N THR A 537 41.52 2.45 17.09
CA THR A 537 41.80 1.98 15.72
C THR A 537 40.56 1.90 14.85
N GLY A 538 39.38 2.34 15.34
CA GLY A 538 38.19 2.58 14.53
C GLY A 538 37.04 1.61 14.74
N SER A 539 37.03 0.84 15.82
CA SER A 539 35.86 0.05 16.23
C SER A 539 34.70 0.95 16.64
N ASP A 540 33.50 0.64 16.15
CA ASP A 540 32.25 1.27 16.55
C ASP A 540 31.49 0.43 17.61
N ILE A 541 31.82 -0.87 17.74
CA ILE A 541 31.12 -1.85 18.57
C ILE A 541 32.10 -2.90 19.07
N ILE A 542 32.04 -3.29 20.35
CA ILE A 542 32.76 -4.46 20.88
C ILE A 542 31.79 -5.62 21.02
N ASP A 543 32.09 -6.76 20.42
CA ASP A 543 31.30 -7.99 20.54
C ASP A 543 32.02 -9.01 21.43
N ILE A 544 31.44 -9.26 22.61
CA ILE A 544 32.05 -10.05 23.67
C ILE A 544 31.44 -11.45 23.66
N GLY A 545 32.26 -12.48 23.50
CA GLY A 545 31.81 -13.88 23.49
C GLY A 545 32.46 -14.72 24.58
N GLY A 546 31.66 -15.34 25.45
CA GLY A 546 32.12 -16.27 26.50
C GLY A 546 32.06 -17.75 26.11
N TYR A 547 31.40 -18.05 24.99
CA TYR A 547 31.17 -19.38 24.44
C TYR A 547 31.75 -19.48 23.04
N SER A 548 32.61 -20.47 22.78
CA SER A 548 33.18 -20.67 21.44
C SER A 548 32.24 -21.53 20.59
N THR A 549 31.73 -20.96 19.50
CA THR A 549 30.92 -21.66 18.49
C THR A 549 31.76 -22.34 17.40
N ARG A 550 33.07 -22.47 17.63
CA ARG A 550 34.00 -23.11 16.69
C ARG A 550 33.85 -24.64 16.73
N PRO A 551 34.03 -25.34 15.59
CA PRO A 551 33.97 -26.79 15.57
C PRO A 551 34.92 -27.45 16.58
N GLY A 552 34.39 -28.31 17.45
CA GLY A 552 35.16 -29.05 18.47
C GLY A 552 35.49 -28.27 19.76
N ALA A 553 34.87 -27.11 19.99
CA ALA A 553 35.01 -26.38 21.25
C ALA A 553 34.40 -27.15 22.44
N ALA A 554 34.98 -26.97 23.63
CA ALA A 554 34.47 -27.58 24.86
C ALA A 554 33.11 -26.99 25.26
N PHE A 555 32.25 -27.82 25.86
CA PHE A 555 30.99 -27.36 26.42
C PHE A 555 31.24 -26.39 27.58
N VAL A 556 30.48 -25.29 27.59
CA VAL A 556 30.48 -24.28 28.66
C VAL A 556 29.06 -24.19 29.22
N THR A 557 28.93 -24.20 30.54
CA THR A 557 27.62 -24.04 31.21
C THR A 557 27.13 -22.59 31.10
N THR A 558 25.82 -22.35 31.30
CA THR A 558 25.26 -20.98 31.33
C THR A 558 25.97 -20.09 32.34
N GLN A 559 26.23 -20.61 33.54
CA GLN A 559 26.88 -19.85 34.61
C GLN A 559 28.33 -19.50 34.27
N GLU A 560 29.12 -20.46 33.75
CA GLU A 560 30.50 -20.21 33.33
C GLU A 560 30.59 -19.17 32.20
N GLU A 561 29.65 -19.20 31.25
CA GLU A 561 29.57 -18.19 30.18
C GLU A 561 29.31 -16.80 30.77
N ALA A 562 28.33 -16.69 31.69
CA ALA A 562 28.04 -15.45 32.40
C ALA A 562 29.24 -14.93 33.21
N ASP A 563 29.92 -15.81 33.95
CA ASP A 563 31.09 -15.48 34.78
C ASP A 563 32.29 -15.00 33.94
N ARG A 564 32.37 -15.39 32.66
CA ARG A 564 33.38 -14.88 31.72
C ARG A 564 33.04 -13.48 31.22
N VAL A 565 31.79 -13.25 30.81
CA VAL A 565 31.43 -12.03 30.06
C VAL A 565 31.00 -10.88 30.95
N VAL A 566 30.23 -11.13 32.01
CA VAL A 566 29.66 -10.08 32.86
C VAL A 566 30.73 -9.22 33.54
N PRO A 567 31.82 -9.79 34.11
CA PRO A 567 32.90 -8.98 34.67
C PRO A 567 33.59 -8.08 33.64
N VAL A 568 33.77 -8.55 32.41
CA VAL A 568 34.38 -7.75 31.33
C VAL A 568 33.50 -6.57 30.96
N VAL A 569 32.19 -6.79 30.79
CA VAL A 569 31.22 -5.72 30.52
C VAL A 569 31.25 -4.65 31.61
N ARG A 570 31.20 -5.05 32.89
CA ARG A 570 31.28 -4.11 34.03
C ARG A 570 32.59 -3.34 34.05
N SER A 571 33.70 -4.02 33.75
CA SER A 571 35.02 -3.40 33.69
C SER A 571 35.07 -2.30 32.63
N ILE A 572 34.52 -2.55 31.43
CA ILE A 572 34.45 -1.54 30.36
C ILE A 572 33.58 -0.35 30.77
N ARG A 573 32.42 -0.61 31.40
CA ARG A 573 31.52 0.46 31.90
C ARG A 573 32.07 1.27 33.07
N THR A 574 33.12 0.78 33.72
CA THR A 574 33.83 1.50 34.80
C THR A 574 35.22 1.97 34.39
N ALA A 575 35.59 1.81 33.11
CA ALA A 575 36.88 2.26 32.58
C ALA A 575 37.05 3.78 32.73
N THR A 576 38.31 4.23 32.88
CA THR A 576 38.64 5.66 33.02
C THR A 576 38.49 6.42 31.70
N SER A 577 38.66 5.74 30.56
CA SER A 577 38.39 6.29 29.23
C SER A 577 36.89 6.51 29.00
N ASP A 578 36.48 7.77 28.81
CA ASP A 578 35.09 8.13 28.53
C ASP A 578 34.58 7.56 27.20
N THR A 579 35.44 7.41 26.19
CA THR A 579 35.07 6.83 24.89
C THR A 579 34.86 5.32 25.02
N ALA A 580 35.79 4.62 25.68
CA ALA A 580 35.64 3.19 25.97
C ALA A 580 34.40 2.92 26.83
N ARG A 581 34.10 3.79 27.81
CA ARG A 581 32.90 3.65 28.65
C ARG A 581 31.59 3.74 27.85
N ARG A 582 31.55 4.53 26.77
CA ARG A 582 30.35 4.77 25.95
C ARG A 582 30.32 3.93 24.67
N ILE A 583 31.32 3.11 24.38
CA ILE A 583 31.29 2.26 23.19
C ILE A 583 30.14 1.26 23.29
N PRO A 584 29.33 1.08 22.23
CA PRO A 584 28.32 0.03 22.17
C PRO A 584 28.95 -1.35 22.39
N ILE A 585 28.35 -2.14 23.29
CA ILE A 585 28.77 -3.50 23.60
C ILE A 585 27.69 -4.48 23.13
N SER A 586 28.08 -5.39 22.25
CA SER A 586 27.30 -6.56 21.85
C SER A 586 27.72 -7.77 22.67
N ILE A 587 26.77 -8.62 23.05
CA ILE A 587 27.04 -9.91 23.69
C ILE A 587 26.76 -11.05 22.71
N ASP A 588 27.80 -11.82 22.36
CA ASP A 588 27.71 -13.01 21.49
C ASP A 588 27.25 -14.20 22.34
N THR A 589 25.94 -14.39 22.44
CA THR A 589 25.31 -15.46 23.20
C THR A 589 23.96 -15.84 22.63
N PHE A 590 23.60 -17.11 22.78
CA PHE A 590 22.29 -17.66 22.46
C PHE A 590 21.46 -17.98 23.71
N ARG A 591 21.99 -17.69 24.90
CA ARG A 591 21.34 -17.99 26.19
C ARG A 591 20.72 -16.73 26.77
N TRP A 592 19.43 -16.79 27.05
CA TRP A 592 18.67 -15.63 27.50
C TRP A 592 19.10 -15.16 28.89
N GLU A 593 19.54 -16.08 29.74
CA GLU A 593 20.09 -15.78 31.07
C GLU A 593 21.38 -14.97 30.98
N VAL A 594 22.28 -15.34 30.05
CA VAL A 594 23.55 -14.64 29.82
C VAL A 594 23.29 -13.28 29.20
N ALA A 595 22.38 -13.20 28.23
CA ALA A 595 21.98 -11.95 27.60
C ALA A 595 21.41 -10.95 28.62
N GLU A 596 20.46 -11.38 29.47
CA GLU A 596 19.90 -10.50 30.51
C GLU A 596 20.97 -10.06 31.52
N ALA A 597 21.81 -10.98 32.00
CA ALA A 597 22.90 -10.64 32.92
C ALA A 597 23.90 -9.65 32.30
N ALA A 598 24.24 -9.80 31.02
CA ALA A 598 25.12 -8.89 30.29
C ALA A 598 24.48 -7.52 30.08
N ILE A 599 23.19 -7.43 29.74
CA ILE A 599 22.45 -6.16 29.61
C ILE A 599 22.43 -5.42 30.94
N LEU A 600 22.11 -6.11 32.04
CA LEU A 600 22.13 -5.55 33.39
C LEU A 600 23.53 -5.10 33.82
N ALA A 601 24.59 -5.69 33.26
CA ALA A 601 25.96 -5.25 33.44
C ALA A 601 26.36 -4.07 32.54
N GLY A 602 25.62 -3.84 31.45
CA GLY A 602 25.78 -2.70 30.55
C GLY A 602 25.95 -3.02 29.07
N ALA A 603 25.71 -4.26 28.61
CA ALA A 603 25.65 -4.57 27.19
C ALA A 603 24.45 -3.86 26.52
N ASN A 604 24.62 -3.40 25.28
CA ASN A 604 23.59 -2.67 24.52
C ASN A 604 22.98 -3.48 23.38
N LEU A 605 23.60 -4.59 22.94
CA LEU A 605 23.09 -5.43 21.85
C LEU A 605 23.23 -6.91 22.22
N ILE A 606 22.36 -7.75 21.65
CA ILE A 606 22.50 -9.22 21.68
C ILE A 606 22.90 -9.67 20.27
N ASN A 607 23.91 -10.52 20.15
CA ASN A 607 24.30 -11.17 18.91
C ASN A 607 24.07 -12.68 19.07
N ASP A 608 23.03 -13.20 18.42
CA ASP A 608 22.65 -14.61 18.55
C ASP A 608 22.84 -15.35 17.21
N VAL A 609 23.77 -16.29 17.25
CA VAL A 609 24.13 -17.17 16.13
C VAL A 609 23.01 -18.13 15.68
N TYR A 610 21.97 -18.35 16.49
CA TYR A 610 20.85 -19.24 16.19
C TYR A 610 19.51 -18.51 15.99
N ALA A 611 19.51 -17.18 16.09
CA ALA A 611 18.28 -16.37 16.06
C ALA A 611 17.24 -16.86 17.08
N PHE A 612 17.67 -16.95 18.34
CA PHE A 612 16.91 -17.34 19.54
C PHE A 612 16.39 -18.78 19.62
N THR A 613 16.59 -19.62 18.60
CA THR A 613 16.13 -21.02 18.64
C THR A 613 17.11 -21.96 19.35
N GLY A 614 18.31 -21.48 19.68
CA GLY A 614 19.38 -22.30 20.27
C GLY A 614 19.97 -23.36 19.33
N PRO A 615 20.97 -24.13 19.81
CA PRO A 615 21.79 -25.03 18.99
C PRO A 615 21.11 -26.36 18.62
N LYS A 616 20.04 -26.77 19.31
CA LYS A 616 19.47 -28.13 19.16
C LYS A 616 18.59 -28.31 17.93
N CYS A 617 18.20 -27.23 17.24
CA CYS A 617 17.17 -27.30 16.22
C CYS A 617 17.72 -27.29 14.79
N LEU A 618 17.22 -28.20 13.96
CA LEU A 618 17.40 -28.18 12.51
C LEU A 618 16.35 -27.27 11.83
N PRO A 619 16.57 -26.87 10.57
CA PRO A 619 15.59 -26.10 9.80
C PRO A 619 14.23 -26.78 9.73
N GLY A 620 13.16 -26.03 9.99
CA GLY A 620 11.78 -26.53 9.92
C GLY A 620 11.32 -27.36 11.13
N GLU A 621 12.21 -27.67 12.08
CA GLU A 621 11.87 -28.44 13.30
C GLU A 621 11.69 -27.54 14.52
N TRP A 622 12.34 -26.37 14.55
CA TRP A 622 12.31 -25.45 15.70
C TRP A 622 10.90 -24.96 16.05
N GLN A 623 9.94 -24.99 15.13
CA GLN A 623 8.55 -24.61 15.41
C GLN A 623 7.81 -25.63 16.30
N GLN A 624 8.37 -26.82 16.49
CA GLN A 624 7.77 -27.92 17.25
C GLN A 624 8.56 -28.24 18.53
N ASP A 625 9.74 -27.66 18.69
CA ASP A 625 10.62 -27.85 19.85
C ASP A 625 10.24 -26.86 20.97
N GLU A 626 9.71 -27.38 22.08
CA GLU A 626 9.27 -26.56 23.21
C GLU A 626 10.42 -25.79 23.87
N GLU A 627 11.62 -26.35 23.90
CA GLU A 627 12.80 -25.72 24.52
C GLU A 627 13.27 -24.53 23.66
N ALA A 628 13.25 -24.70 22.33
CA ALA A 628 13.57 -23.65 21.38
C ALA A 628 12.54 -22.52 21.36
N LEU A 629 11.25 -22.87 21.39
CA LEU A 629 10.17 -21.88 21.50
C LEU A 629 10.26 -21.11 22.82
N HIS A 630 10.56 -21.80 23.92
CA HIS A 630 10.75 -21.16 25.21
C HIS A 630 11.94 -20.20 25.22
N ALA A 631 13.11 -20.62 24.71
CA ALA A 631 14.28 -19.75 24.58
C ALA A 631 14.00 -18.53 23.70
N LEU A 632 13.27 -18.73 22.59
CA LEU A 632 12.85 -17.68 21.68
C LEU A 632 11.93 -16.67 22.36
N ASP A 633 10.92 -17.13 23.09
CA ASP A 633 9.99 -16.24 23.80
C ASP A 633 10.69 -15.49 24.95
N LYS A 634 11.59 -16.14 25.70
CA LYS A 634 12.41 -15.48 26.73
C LYS A 634 13.35 -14.41 26.15
N MET A 635 14.03 -14.70 25.04
CA MET A 635 14.87 -13.69 24.36
C MET A 635 14.06 -12.50 23.85
N LYS A 636 12.88 -12.76 23.27
CA LYS A 636 11.96 -11.70 22.84
C LYS A 636 11.53 -10.83 24.01
N GLU A 637 11.16 -11.44 25.13
CA GLU A 637 10.78 -10.74 26.36
C GLU A 637 11.90 -9.80 26.84
N ILE A 638 13.14 -10.30 26.92
CA ILE A 638 14.32 -9.51 27.33
C ILE A 638 14.59 -8.38 26.34
N GLY A 639 14.64 -8.67 25.04
CA GLY A 639 14.85 -7.68 23.99
C GLY A 639 13.83 -6.56 24.05
N ARG A 640 12.55 -6.88 24.32
CA ARG A 640 11.48 -5.91 24.53
C ARG A 640 11.64 -5.11 25.83
N LYS A 641 11.80 -5.81 26.96
CA LYS A 641 11.89 -5.23 28.31
C LYS A 641 12.97 -4.16 28.38
N TYR A 642 14.13 -4.44 27.79
CA TYR A 642 15.30 -3.55 27.81
C TYR A 642 15.48 -2.76 26.50
N ALA A 643 14.53 -2.83 25.56
CA ALA A 643 14.61 -2.18 24.25
C ALA A 643 15.96 -2.45 23.53
N THR A 644 16.47 -3.67 23.66
CA THR A 644 17.82 -4.06 23.25
C THR A 644 17.83 -4.52 21.79
N PRO A 645 18.63 -3.88 20.91
CA PRO A 645 18.89 -4.36 19.56
C PRO A 645 19.47 -5.77 19.51
N VAL A 646 19.09 -6.52 18.48
CA VAL A 646 19.47 -7.92 18.33
C VAL A 646 19.98 -8.20 16.93
N VAL A 647 21.06 -8.97 16.83
CA VAL A 647 21.57 -9.54 15.58
C VAL A 647 21.09 -10.98 15.52
N LEU A 648 20.30 -11.30 14.50
CA LEU A 648 19.74 -12.62 14.26
C LEU A 648 20.48 -13.27 13.09
N MET A 649 21.29 -14.29 13.39
CA MET A 649 22.10 -14.97 12.38
C MET A 649 21.42 -16.23 11.84
N HIS A 650 21.63 -16.52 10.56
CA HIS A 650 21.28 -17.80 9.96
C HIS A 650 22.35 -18.87 10.25
N SER A 651 21.93 -19.97 10.88
CA SER A 651 22.69 -21.21 11.06
C SER A 651 21.75 -22.43 11.09
N ARG A 652 22.30 -23.64 10.95
CA ARG A 652 21.56 -24.91 11.04
C ARG A 652 22.19 -25.84 12.06
N GLY A 653 21.40 -26.33 13.02
CA GLY A 653 21.86 -27.17 14.13
C GLY A 653 23.00 -26.53 14.93
N ASP A 654 23.72 -27.35 15.71
CA ASP A 654 24.79 -26.85 16.59
C ASP A 654 26.00 -26.36 15.78
N ALA A 655 26.32 -25.06 15.83
CA ALA A 655 27.45 -24.48 15.12
C ALA A 655 28.81 -25.10 15.47
N GLY A 656 28.96 -25.67 16.68
CA GLY A 656 30.17 -26.31 17.17
C GLY A 656 30.35 -27.76 16.69
N GLN A 657 29.33 -28.40 16.11
CA GLN A 657 29.38 -29.78 15.64
C GLN A 657 28.88 -29.96 14.20
N ASN A 658 27.93 -29.13 13.79
CA ASN A 658 27.20 -29.27 12.57
C ASN A 658 27.89 -28.56 11.41
N LYS A 659 28.31 -29.34 10.43
CA LYS A 659 28.70 -28.89 9.09
C LYS A 659 27.72 -29.44 8.08
N ASP A 660 26.43 -29.35 8.37
CA ASP A 660 25.41 -29.68 7.40
C ASP A 660 25.53 -28.71 6.21
N TYR A 661 26.03 -29.25 5.11
CA TYR A 661 26.10 -28.61 3.80
C TYR A 661 25.02 -29.14 2.87
N SER A 662 23.96 -29.76 3.42
CA SER A 662 22.80 -30.22 2.66
C SER A 662 22.36 -29.10 1.72
N SER A 663 22.20 -29.47 0.45
CA SER A 663 22.02 -28.51 -0.63
C SER A 663 20.78 -27.65 -0.38
N TYR A 664 20.93 -26.33 -0.48
CA TYR A 664 19.81 -25.39 -0.53
C TYR A 664 18.98 -25.55 -1.81
N ALA A 665 19.21 -26.59 -2.63
CA ALA A 665 18.53 -26.84 -3.91
C ALA A 665 17.00 -26.80 -3.84
N TYR A 666 16.39 -27.09 -2.68
CA TYR A 666 14.94 -26.93 -2.50
C TYR A 666 14.45 -25.48 -2.73
N ALA A 667 15.36 -24.50 -2.62
CA ALA A 667 15.10 -23.08 -2.72
C ALA A 667 15.58 -22.46 -4.05
N GLU A 668 15.94 -23.26 -5.07
CA GLU A 668 16.35 -22.72 -6.37
C GLU A 668 15.18 -22.06 -7.12
N GLN A 669 15.28 -20.75 -7.42
CA GLN A 669 14.20 -19.98 -8.06
C GLN A 669 14.73 -19.01 -9.12
N ASN A 670 14.23 -19.10 -10.36
CA ASN A 670 14.28 -18.06 -11.41
C ASN A 670 15.58 -17.22 -11.48
N GLY A 671 16.76 -17.86 -11.45
CA GLY A 671 18.05 -17.17 -11.56
C GLY A 671 18.56 -16.49 -10.26
N THR A 672 17.88 -16.68 -9.12
CA THR A 672 18.44 -16.42 -7.79
C THR A 672 19.18 -17.65 -7.28
N PRO A 673 20.42 -17.51 -6.76
CA PRO A 673 21.15 -18.63 -6.18
C PRO A 673 20.39 -19.25 -5.00
N ALA A 674 20.34 -20.59 -4.95
CA ALA A 674 19.57 -21.35 -3.98
C ALA A 674 19.88 -20.98 -2.50
N ILE A 675 21.16 -20.70 -2.19
CA ILE A 675 21.57 -20.23 -0.86
C ILE A 675 20.88 -18.92 -0.44
N ILE A 676 20.66 -17.98 -1.37
CA ILE A 676 20.03 -16.69 -1.05
C ILE A 676 18.58 -16.90 -0.64
N GLU A 677 17.82 -17.69 -1.40
CA GLU A 677 16.42 -17.99 -1.07
C GLU A 677 16.28 -18.88 0.16
N GLY A 678 17.20 -19.82 0.35
CA GLY A 678 17.27 -20.65 1.54
C GLY A 678 17.43 -19.80 2.80
N VAL A 679 18.40 -18.87 2.82
CA VAL A 679 18.59 -17.95 3.95
C VAL A 679 17.38 -17.04 4.16
N ARG A 680 16.81 -16.48 3.08
CA ARG A 680 15.61 -15.63 3.17
C ARG A 680 14.41 -16.36 3.76
N THR A 681 14.27 -17.66 3.47
CA THR A 681 13.17 -18.48 3.97
C THR A 681 13.42 -18.83 5.44
N GLU A 682 14.54 -19.50 5.73
CA GLU A 682 14.82 -20.04 7.08
C GLU A 682 15.01 -18.95 8.13
N LEU A 683 15.82 -17.92 7.84
CA LEU A 683 15.99 -16.80 8.76
C LEU A 683 14.75 -15.90 8.76
N GLY A 684 14.09 -15.75 7.60
CA GLY A 684 12.87 -14.95 7.49
C GLY A 684 11.74 -15.45 8.37
N ASP A 685 11.54 -16.76 8.47
CA ASP A 685 10.52 -17.36 9.34
C ASP A 685 10.79 -17.09 10.81
N LYS A 686 12.06 -17.20 11.24
CA LYS A 686 12.47 -16.87 12.61
C LYS A 686 12.25 -15.38 12.90
N VAL A 687 12.70 -14.50 12.01
CA VAL A 687 12.52 -13.05 12.13
C VAL A 687 11.04 -12.68 12.23
N ASP A 688 10.19 -13.23 11.36
CA ASP A 688 8.75 -13.00 11.41
C ASP A 688 8.13 -13.43 12.74
N ARG A 689 8.51 -14.60 13.28
CA ARG A 689 8.05 -15.07 14.61
C ARG A 689 8.54 -14.18 15.76
N ILE A 690 9.69 -13.55 15.59
CA ILE A 690 10.29 -12.66 16.59
C ILE A 690 9.60 -11.29 16.58
N VAL A 691 9.29 -10.71 15.41
CA VAL A 691 8.78 -9.33 15.31
C VAL A 691 7.26 -9.23 15.24
N LYS A 692 6.55 -10.27 14.78
CA LYS A 692 5.09 -10.27 14.61
C LYS A 692 4.36 -10.93 15.78
N GLY A 693 3.09 -10.58 15.91
CA GLY A 693 2.17 -11.09 16.94
C GLY A 693 2.27 -10.30 18.25
N LYS A 694 1.35 -10.61 19.18
CA LYS A 694 1.33 -10.01 20.52
C LYS A 694 2.66 -10.29 21.23
N GLY A 695 3.28 -9.27 21.79
CA GLY A 695 4.60 -9.41 22.42
C GLY A 695 5.78 -9.48 21.44
N GLY A 696 5.57 -9.23 20.15
CA GLY A 696 6.64 -9.18 19.14
C GLY A 696 7.68 -8.08 19.42
N LEU A 697 8.96 -8.38 19.14
CA LEU A 697 10.05 -7.42 19.24
C LEU A 697 9.88 -6.32 18.19
N ARG A 698 10.24 -5.09 18.53
CA ARG A 698 10.14 -3.95 17.60
C ARG A 698 11.04 -4.19 16.38
N ARG A 699 10.51 -4.04 15.17
CA ARG A 699 11.23 -4.33 13.91
C ARG A 699 12.51 -3.49 13.76
N TRP A 700 12.50 -2.25 14.23
CA TRP A 700 13.67 -1.37 14.22
C TRP A 700 14.80 -1.79 15.16
N LEU A 701 14.63 -2.81 15.99
CA LEU A 701 15.68 -3.35 16.87
C LEU A 701 16.43 -4.53 16.24
N VAL A 702 16.05 -4.99 15.04
CA VAL A 702 16.59 -6.22 14.46
C VAL A 702 17.61 -5.90 13.37
N THR A 703 18.75 -6.59 13.43
CA THR A 703 19.75 -6.72 12.37
C THR A 703 19.85 -8.19 11.98
N VAL A 704 20.08 -8.49 10.71
CA VAL A 704 20.15 -9.87 10.22
C VAL A 704 21.55 -10.22 9.74
N ASP A 705 22.03 -11.43 10.03
CA ASP A 705 23.34 -11.93 9.56
C ASP A 705 23.15 -13.20 8.73
N PRO A 706 23.64 -13.26 7.47
CA PRO A 706 23.57 -14.48 6.67
C PRO A 706 24.35 -15.67 7.27
N GLY A 707 25.24 -15.44 8.22
CA GLY A 707 26.02 -16.46 8.91
C GLY A 707 27.14 -17.04 8.06
N ILE A 708 28.05 -16.20 7.56
CA ILE A 708 29.22 -16.65 6.79
C ILE A 708 30.04 -17.67 7.61
N GLY A 709 30.28 -18.83 7.00
CA GLY A 709 31.00 -19.95 7.59
C GLY A 709 30.17 -20.88 8.46
N PHE A 710 28.85 -20.65 8.61
CA PHE A 710 27.95 -21.51 9.37
C PHE A 710 27.00 -22.27 8.44
N SER A 711 27.09 -23.61 8.42
CA SER A 711 26.24 -24.50 7.60
C SER A 711 26.21 -24.14 6.10
N LYS A 712 27.40 -23.78 5.56
CA LYS A 712 27.60 -23.24 4.20
C LYS A 712 28.87 -23.75 3.57
N SER A 713 28.78 -24.25 2.35
CA SER A 713 29.96 -24.66 1.58
C SER A 713 30.83 -23.46 1.19
N VAL A 714 32.04 -23.71 0.67
CA VAL A 714 32.90 -22.64 0.13
C VAL A 714 32.18 -21.84 -0.95
N ALA A 715 31.43 -22.53 -1.84
CA ALA A 715 30.68 -21.89 -2.90
C ALA A 715 29.55 -21.00 -2.35
N ASP A 716 28.80 -21.49 -1.37
CA ASP A 716 27.70 -20.73 -0.74
C ASP A 716 28.21 -19.44 -0.08
N ASN A 717 29.34 -19.53 0.63
CA ASN A 717 29.96 -18.35 1.26
C ASN A 717 30.38 -17.30 0.22
N LEU A 718 30.98 -17.73 -0.90
CA LEU A 718 31.34 -16.82 -1.99
C LEU A 718 30.10 -16.21 -2.66
N GLU A 719 29.02 -16.99 -2.78
CA GLU A 719 27.78 -16.53 -3.37
C GLU A 719 27.07 -15.48 -2.50
N LEU A 720 27.08 -15.67 -1.17
CA LEU A 720 26.60 -14.67 -0.22
C LEU A 720 27.43 -13.38 -0.25
N LEU A 721 28.75 -13.47 -0.44
CA LEU A 721 29.59 -12.28 -0.62
C LEU A 721 29.33 -11.59 -1.97
N ARG A 722 29.00 -12.34 -3.01
CA ARG A 722 28.72 -11.82 -4.36
C ARG A 722 27.35 -11.15 -4.44
N ASN A 723 26.35 -11.71 -3.77
CA ASN A 723 24.93 -11.34 -3.92
C ASN A 723 24.24 -10.96 -2.59
N GLY A 724 25.01 -10.59 -1.56
CA GLY A 724 24.48 -10.31 -0.22
C GLY A 724 23.37 -9.25 -0.17
N SER A 725 23.41 -8.24 -1.04
CA SER A 725 22.35 -7.22 -1.13
C SER A 725 20.97 -7.81 -1.48
N ARG A 726 20.94 -8.94 -2.20
CA ARG A 726 19.70 -9.63 -2.54
C ARG A 726 18.99 -10.12 -1.29
N LEU A 727 19.69 -10.58 -0.25
CA LEU A 727 19.07 -11.12 0.96
C LEU A 727 17.97 -10.24 1.54
N VAL A 728 18.19 -8.93 1.57
CA VAL A 728 17.27 -7.93 2.14
C VAL A 728 16.56 -7.09 1.06
N THR A 729 16.63 -7.49 -0.20
CA THR A 729 15.90 -6.81 -1.28
C THR A 729 14.40 -7.08 -1.15
N ASP A 730 13.59 -6.04 -1.36
CA ASP A 730 12.13 -6.16 -1.41
C ASP A 730 11.70 -6.89 -2.69
N THR A 731 11.35 -8.16 -2.56
CA THR A 731 10.95 -9.04 -3.65
C THR A 731 9.88 -10.01 -3.15
N ILE A 732 9.18 -10.65 -4.08
CA ILE A 732 8.35 -11.82 -3.78
C ILE A 732 9.24 -13.07 -3.83
N ILE A 733 9.07 -13.95 -2.85
CA ILE A 733 9.72 -15.26 -2.73
C ILE A 733 8.66 -16.37 -2.72
N GLY A 734 9.03 -17.58 -3.15
CA GLY A 734 8.21 -18.79 -3.09
C GLY A 734 8.22 -19.59 -4.39
N ASN A 735 8.22 -20.91 -4.29
CA ASN A 735 8.31 -21.80 -5.45
C ASN A 735 7.00 -21.84 -6.26
N VAL A 736 7.07 -22.34 -7.50
CA VAL A 736 5.87 -22.61 -8.31
C VAL A 736 5.05 -23.70 -7.61
N GLY A 737 3.85 -23.35 -7.15
CA GLY A 737 2.97 -24.25 -6.38
C GLY A 737 2.91 -23.97 -4.87
N GLU A 738 3.78 -23.11 -4.35
CA GLU A 738 3.74 -22.63 -2.97
C GLU A 738 3.10 -21.23 -2.88
N THR A 739 2.68 -20.84 -1.66
CA THR A 739 2.15 -19.49 -1.41
C THR A 739 3.28 -18.46 -1.55
N LYS A 740 3.27 -17.70 -2.66
CA LYS A 740 4.15 -16.56 -2.86
C LYS A 740 3.94 -15.52 -1.75
N ARG A 741 5.03 -15.05 -1.15
CA ARG A 741 5.00 -13.99 -0.11
C ARG A 741 6.12 -12.98 -0.31
N ARG A 742 5.99 -11.80 0.28
CA ARG A 742 7.08 -10.80 0.34
C ARG A 742 8.26 -11.37 1.13
N ASN A 743 9.48 -11.10 0.70
CA ASN A 743 10.71 -11.45 1.41
C ASN A 743 10.63 -10.93 2.87
N PRO A 744 10.61 -11.81 3.89
CA PRO A 744 10.51 -11.39 5.28
C PRO A 744 11.71 -10.55 5.72
N LEU A 745 12.87 -10.75 5.09
CA LEU A 745 14.09 -10.00 5.39
C LEU A 745 14.17 -8.65 4.67
N ALA A 746 13.13 -8.27 3.91
CA ALA A 746 13.13 -7.04 3.11
C ALA A 746 13.46 -5.80 3.96
N GLY A 747 14.57 -5.17 3.61
CA GLY A 747 15.02 -3.89 4.15
C GLY A 747 15.59 -3.93 5.57
N PHE A 748 15.79 -5.09 6.20
CA PHE A 748 16.55 -5.16 7.45
C PHE A 748 18.03 -4.77 7.21
N PRO A 749 18.69 -4.13 8.19
CA PRO A 749 20.14 -3.93 8.11
C PRO A 749 20.87 -5.26 8.25
N THR A 750 22.05 -5.37 7.63
CA THR A 750 22.84 -6.60 7.64
C THR A 750 24.13 -6.46 8.42
N LEU A 751 24.47 -7.50 9.19
CA LEU A 751 25.80 -7.73 9.74
C LEU A 751 26.48 -8.85 8.96
N VAL A 752 27.79 -8.73 8.69
CA VAL A 752 28.54 -9.79 8.01
C VAL A 752 29.89 -10.05 8.69
N GLY A 753 30.14 -11.29 9.09
CA GLY A 753 31.40 -11.73 9.70
C GLY A 753 32.23 -12.68 8.81
N THR A 754 33.19 -12.14 8.05
CA THR A 754 34.11 -12.93 7.20
C THR A 754 35.44 -13.27 7.88
N SER A 755 35.75 -12.59 8.98
CA SER A 755 37.10 -12.54 9.55
C SER A 755 37.62 -13.90 10.03
N ARG A 756 38.81 -14.26 9.53
CA ARG A 756 39.58 -15.48 9.87
C ARG A 756 38.86 -16.82 9.61
N LYS A 757 37.71 -16.82 8.91
CA LYS A 757 36.88 -18.01 8.67
C LYS A 757 37.62 -19.10 7.88
N SER A 758 37.25 -20.36 8.10
CA SER A 758 37.93 -21.54 7.52
C SER A 758 37.81 -21.66 6.01
N PHE A 759 36.70 -21.23 5.40
CA PHE A 759 36.51 -21.29 3.95
C PHE A 759 37.58 -20.52 3.18
N ILE A 760 38.10 -19.43 3.76
CA ILE A 760 39.25 -18.68 3.23
C ILE A 760 40.48 -19.59 3.16
N GLY A 761 40.80 -20.28 4.25
CA GLY A 761 41.92 -21.24 4.27
C GLY A 761 41.76 -22.35 3.23
N THR A 762 40.54 -22.88 3.07
CA THR A 762 40.22 -23.91 2.06
C THR A 762 40.40 -23.42 0.62
N ILE A 763 40.07 -22.15 0.32
CA ILE A 763 40.28 -21.57 -1.02
C ILE A 763 41.78 -21.54 -1.35
N PHE A 764 42.61 -21.06 -0.41
CA PHE A 764 44.04 -20.91 -0.65
C PHE A 764 44.80 -22.24 -0.65
N SER A 765 44.36 -23.22 0.15
CA SER A 765 44.97 -24.56 0.14
C SER A 765 44.67 -25.31 -1.16
N LYS A 766 43.54 -25.03 -1.82
CA LYS A 766 43.14 -25.62 -3.10
C LYS A 766 43.53 -24.79 -4.33
N ALA A 767 44.09 -23.60 -4.16
CA ALA A 767 44.56 -22.77 -5.27
C ALA A 767 45.76 -23.41 -5.98
N GLU A 768 46.05 -23.01 -7.22
CA GLU A 768 47.16 -23.58 -8.03
C GLU A 768 48.52 -23.59 -7.31
N LYS A 769 48.78 -22.58 -6.47
CA LYS A 769 50.01 -22.45 -5.68
C LYS A 769 49.92 -23.01 -4.25
N GLY A 770 48.79 -23.62 -3.88
CA GLY A 770 48.51 -24.37 -2.64
C GLY A 770 49.17 -23.84 -1.37
N ARG A 771 48.56 -22.83 -0.72
CA ARG A 771 49.05 -22.28 0.55
C ARG A 771 48.13 -22.63 1.71
N GLU A 772 48.65 -23.31 2.73
CA GLU A 772 47.98 -23.41 4.01
C GLU A 772 48.14 -22.10 4.78
N LEU A 773 47.02 -21.50 5.19
CA LEU A 773 47.00 -20.25 5.96
C LEU A 773 46.40 -20.52 7.34
N GLN A 774 47.17 -20.22 8.37
CA GLN A 774 46.67 -20.18 9.75
C GLN A 774 45.65 -19.04 9.91
N PRO A 775 44.72 -19.10 10.89
CA PRO A 775 43.70 -18.06 11.07
C PRO A 775 44.24 -16.64 11.12
N LYS A 776 45.35 -16.39 11.84
CA LYS A 776 46.02 -15.07 11.94
C LYS A 776 46.65 -14.60 10.63
N GLU A 777 46.92 -15.48 9.67
CA GLU A 777 47.52 -15.13 8.38
C GLU A 777 46.49 -14.73 7.32
N ARG A 778 45.18 -14.80 7.64
CA ARG A 778 44.07 -14.57 6.72
C ARG A 778 43.65 -13.10 6.61
N ILE A 779 44.44 -12.15 7.12
CA ILE A 779 44.08 -10.72 7.21
C ILE A 779 43.71 -10.14 5.84
N TRP A 780 44.58 -10.30 4.83
CA TRP A 780 44.33 -9.75 3.50
C TRP A 780 43.16 -10.41 2.75
N ALA A 781 42.96 -11.71 2.96
CA ALA A 781 41.80 -12.39 2.41
C ALA A 781 40.51 -11.98 3.15
N THR A 782 40.60 -11.68 4.45
CA THR A 782 39.52 -11.06 5.22
C THR A 782 39.19 -9.67 4.68
N ALA A 783 40.20 -8.85 4.36
CA ALA A 783 40.00 -7.53 3.75
C ALA A 783 39.18 -7.62 2.46
N ALA A 784 39.45 -8.62 1.61
CA ALA A 784 38.66 -8.85 0.39
C ALA A 784 37.20 -9.22 0.72
N GLY A 785 36.97 -10.08 1.71
CA GLY A 785 35.62 -10.43 2.16
C GLY A 785 34.85 -9.24 2.76
N VAL A 786 35.51 -8.44 3.61
CA VAL A 786 34.95 -7.21 4.19
C VAL A 786 34.63 -6.19 3.11
N ALA A 787 35.52 -6.00 2.13
CA ALA A 787 35.28 -5.14 0.99
C ALA A 787 34.02 -5.55 0.20
N CYS A 788 33.86 -6.86 -0.07
CA CYS A 788 32.64 -7.38 -0.69
C CYS A 788 31.40 -7.11 0.16
N ALA A 789 31.45 -7.35 1.48
CA ALA A 789 30.32 -7.12 2.37
C ALA A 789 29.88 -5.64 2.38
N ILE A 790 30.83 -4.70 2.47
CA ILE A 790 30.55 -3.25 2.41
C ILE A 790 29.94 -2.88 1.05
N GLN A 791 30.51 -3.39 -0.05
CA GLN A 791 29.99 -3.16 -1.40
C GLN A 791 28.55 -3.67 -1.58
N GLN A 792 28.19 -4.75 -0.89
CA GLN A 792 26.83 -5.32 -0.85
C GLN A 792 25.89 -4.61 0.14
N GLY A 793 26.36 -3.56 0.83
CA GLY A 793 25.54 -2.74 1.72
C GLY A 793 25.48 -3.22 3.17
N ALA A 794 26.46 -3.99 3.65
CA ALA A 794 26.55 -4.37 5.06
C ALA A 794 26.58 -3.13 5.98
N MET A 795 25.67 -3.07 6.95
CA MET A 795 25.65 -2.01 7.96
C MET A 795 26.75 -2.25 9.00
N VAL A 796 27.04 -3.51 9.33
CA VAL A 796 28.06 -3.89 10.31
C VAL A 796 28.98 -4.97 9.71
N VAL A 797 30.28 -4.82 9.90
CA VAL A 797 31.27 -5.88 9.60
C VAL A 797 31.94 -6.34 10.89
N ARG A 798 31.93 -7.65 11.15
CA ARG A 798 32.52 -8.24 12.35
C ARG A 798 33.92 -8.77 12.08
N VAL A 799 34.91 -8.26 12.83
CA VAL A 799 36.34 -8.44 12.53
C VAL A 799 37.19 -8.67 13.79
N HIS A 800 38.30 -9.38 13.63
CA HIS A 800 39.33 -9.51 14.67
C HIS A 800 40.45 -8.46 14.50
N ASP A 801 40.83 -8.18 13.25
CA ASP A 801 41.94 -7.28 12.89
C ASP A 801 41.40 -5.85 12.68
N VAL A 802 41.06 -5.18 13.79
CA VAL A 802 40.29 -3.91 13.79
C VAL A 802 40.99 -2.81 13.00
N LYS A 803 42.29 -2.63 13.21
CA LYS A 803 43.07 -1.56 12.57
C LYS A 803 43.05 -1.69 11.05
N GLU A 804 43.42 -2.86 10.54
CA GLU A 804 43.49 -3.13 9.10
C GLU A 804 42.09 -3.06 8.46
N MET A 805 41.06 -3.60 9.12
CA MET A 805 39.71 -3.57 8.58
C MET A 805 39.05 -2.19 8.72
N GLY A 806 39.46 -1.38 9.70
CA GLY A 806 39.09 0.02 9.84
C GLY A 806 39.58 0.86 8.67
N ASP A 807 40.82 0.64 8.22
CA ASP A 807 41.38 1.26 7.02
C ASP A 807 40.60 0.86 5.75
N VAL A 808 40.32 -0.44 5.60
CA VAL A 808 39.50 -0.97 4.48
C VAL A 808 38.11 -0.34 4.48
N ASN A 809 37.47 -0.27 5.65
CA ASN A 809 36.14 0.30 5.83
C ASN A 809 36.12 1.79 5.49
N THR A 810 37.12 2.55 5.93
CA THR A 810 37.25 3.98 5.64
C THR A 810 37.35 4.22 4.14
N LEU A 811 38.24 3.49 3.45
CA LEU A 811 38.40 3.61 2.00
C LEU A 811 37.12 3.23 1.25
N LEU A 812 36.50 2.10 1.59
CA LEU A 812 35.33 1.60 0.87
C LEU A 812 34.09 2.44 1.14
N SER A 813 33.90 2.94 2.36
CA SER A 813 32.83 3.89 2.67
C SER A 813 32.94 5.15 1.80
N LEU A 814 34.16 5.63 1.51
CA LEU A 814 34.39 6.74 0.56
C LEU A 814 34.18 6.34 -0.91
N ALA A 815 34.61 5.14 -1.29
CA ALA A 815 34.50 4.64 -2.66
C ALA A 815 33.05 4.37 -3.09
N VAL A 816 32.28 3.67 -2.24
CA VAL A 816 30.86 3.36 -2.46
C VAL A 816 30.01 4.63 -2.41
N SER A 817 30.45 5.65 -1.67
CA SER A 817 29.72 6.91 -1.57
C SER A 817 30.01 7.93 -2.69
N GLY A 818 31.01 7.71 -3.55
CA GLY A 818 31.39 8.67 -4.61
C GLY A 818 31.90 10.02 -4.10
N ALA A 819 32.29 10.13 -2.82
CA ALA A 819 32.56 11.40 -2.12
C ALA A 819 33.99 11.95 -2.27
N PHE A 820 34.78 11.47 -3.25
CA PHE A 820 36.20 11.77 -3.36
C PHE A 820 36.53 13.28 -3.55
N LEU A 821 35.55 14.10 -3.97
CA LEU A 821 35.73 15.53 -4.25
C LEU A 821 35.54 16.47 -3.05
N VAL A 822 35.06 16.00 -1.89
CA VAL A 822 34.76 16.88 -0.74
C VAL A 822 35.83 16.81 0.36
N ALA A 823 36.50 15.66 0.52
CA ALA A 823 37.44 15.42 1.63
C ALA A 823 38.78 16.18 1.51
N PHE A 824 39.14 16.66 0.32
CA PHE A 824 40.34 17.46 0.09
C PHE A 824 39.94 18.81 -0.51
N GLY A 825 39.85 19.84 0.33
CA GLY A 825 39.37 21.19 -0.01
C GLY A 825 40.16 21.96 -1.07
N LYS A 826 40.23 21.45 -2.31
CA LYS A 826 40.71 22.15 -3.49
C LYS A 826 39.77 21.87 -4.65
N ARG A 827 39.04 22.89 -5.08
CA ARG A 827 38.45 22.96 -6.42
C ARG A 827 39.59 22.83 -7.43
N LEU A 828 39.77 21.67 -8.02
CA LEU A 828 40.56 21.51 -9.24
C LEU A 828 39.60 21.49 -10.43
N SER A 829 39.93 22.29 -11.43
CA SER A 829 39.23 22.43 -12.70
C SER A 829 39.12 21.09 -13.45
N PRO A 830 38.05 20.87 -14.23
CA PRO A 830 37.74 19.58 -14.82
C PRO A 830 38.61 19.35 -16.06
N SER A 831 39.79 18.74 -15.90
CA SER A 831 40.60 18.25 -17.02
C SER A 831 41.55 17.13 -16.60
N ILE A 832 41.03 16.06 -16.00
CA ILE A 832 41.76 14.79 -15.90
C ILE A 832 40.75 13.66 -16.13
N HIS A 833 40.77 13.09 -17.34
CA HIS A 833 40.17 11.78 -17.62
C HIS A 833 41.05 10.70 -16.99
N ILE A 834 40.65 10.19 -15.82
CA ILE A 834 41.15 8.91 -15.31
C ILE A 834 40.19 7.82 -15.79
N LEU A 835 40.74 6.94 -16.62
CA LEU A 835 40.14 5.71 -17.13
C LEU A 835 39.73 4.78 -15.97
N ARG A 836 38.42 4.66 -15.76
CA ARG A 836 37.75 3.42 -15.33
C ARG A 836 36.45 3.34 -16.10
N LEU A 837 36.35 2.36 -16.99
CA LEU A 837 35.09 1.97 -17.63
C LEU A 837 34.23 1.23 -16.60
N PRO A 838 33.10 1.77 -16.13
CA PRO A 838 31.99 0.90 -15.78
C PRO A 838 31.48 0.30 -17.10
N ASN A 839 31.08 -0.97 -17.09
CA ASN A 839 30.11 -1.45 -18.08
C ASN A 839 28.83 -0.62 -17.86
N ILE A 840 28.75 0.57 -18.47
CA ILE A 840 27.48 1.21 -18.74
C ILE A 840 26.84 0.27 -19.74
N MET A 841 25.96 -0.60 -19.27
CA MET A 841 25.17 -1.44 -20.16
C MET A 841 24.26 -0.50 -20.94
N VAL A 842 24.48 -0.48 -22.25
CA VAL A 842 23.86 0.46 -23.17
C VAL A 842 22.62 -0.21 -23.79
N LEU A 843 21.49 0.50 -23.84
CA LEU A 843 20.25 0.07 -24.53
C LEU A 843 20.59 -0.50 -25.91
N LYS A 844 20.19 -1.74 -26.21
CA LYS A 844 20.47 -2.39 -27.49
C LYS A 844 19.26 -2.29 -28.41
N LEU A 845 19.48 -1.75 -29.61
CA LEU A 845 18.46 -1.68 -30.66
C LEU A 845 18.78 -2.71 -31.74
N HIS A 846 18.02 -3.80 -31.79
CA HIS A 846 18.17 -4.88 -32.77
C HIS A 846 17.34 -4.59 -34.00
N ALA A 847 18.00 -4.22 -35.11
CA ALA A 847 17.28 -3.73 -36.28
C ALA A 847 18.11 -3.69 -37.59
N PHE A 848 17.43 -3.31 -38.69
CA PHE A 848 18.07 -2.99 -39.97
C PHE A 848 18.27 -1.47 -40.15
N PRO A 849 19.49 -0.97 -40.44
CA PRO A 849 19.83 0.47 -40.39
C PRO A 849 18.99 1.41 -41.24
N LYS A 850 18.41 0.93 -42.36
CA LYS A 850 17.67 1.75 -43.32
C LYS A 850 16.15 1.55 -43.24
N SER A 851 15.66 0.86 -42.22
CA SER A 851 14.22 0.65 -42.03
C SER A 851 13.55 1.92 -41.48
N PRO A 852 12.43 2.39 -42.08
CA PRO A 852 11.69 3.57 -41.60
C PRO A 852 11.31 3.48 -40.13
N ASN A 853 10.95 2.27 -39.66
CA ASN A 853 10.58 2.01 -38.26
C ASN A 853 11.75 2.16 -37.28
N VAL A 854 12.98 2.04 -37.78
CA VAL A 854 14.22 2.09 -37.00
C VAL A 854 14.78 3.50 -37.01
N THR A 855 14.73 4.16 -38.16
CA THR A 855 15.16 5.56 -38.30
C THR A 855 14.40 6.45 -37.32
N ARG A 856 13.07 6.29 -37.16
CA ARG A 856 12.30 7.06 -36.17
C ARG A 856 12.75 6.86 -34.72
N LEU A 857 13.18 5.66 -34.36
CA LEU A 857 13.71 5.37 -33.02
C LEU A 857 15.11 5.96 -32.83
N ALA A 858 15.94 5.90 -33.87
CA ALA A 858 17.28 6.47 -33.83
C ALA A 858 17.23 8.00 -33.74
N VAL A 859 16.35 8.69 -34.49
CA VAL A 859 16.10 10.13 -34.32
C VAL A 859 15.78 10.45 -32.87
N LEU A 860 14.88 9.69 -32.26
CA LEU A 860 14.48 9.89 -30.86
C LEU A 860 15.66 9.71 -29.89
N LEU A 861 16.45 8.65 -30.05
CA LEU A 861 17.62 8.38 -29.23
C LEU A 861 18.67 9.50 -29.34
N HIS A 862 18.90 10.02 -30.56
CA HIS A 862 19.78 11.16 -30.79
C HIS A 862 19.21 12.47 -30.23
N GLU A 863 17.91 12.72 -30.42
CA GLU A 863 17.22 13.92 -29.91
C GLU A 863 17.32 14.00 -28.39
N LYS A 864 17.21 12.86 -27.71
CA LYS A 864 17.31 12.75 -26.25
C LYS A 864 18.73 12.53 -25.72
N ASN A 865 19.75 12.50 -26.59
CA ASN A 865 21.15 12.22 -26.25
C ASN A 865 21.36 10.90 -25.47
N ILE A 866 20.64 9.85 -25.83
CA ILE A 866 20.70 8.54 -25.15
C ILE A 866 21.74 7.66 -25.84
N PRO A 867 22.76 7.15 -25.13
CA PRO A 867 23.68 6.18 -25.72
C PRO A 867 22.94 4.87 -25.97
N TYR A 868 23.10 4.29 -27.17
CA TYR A 868 22.53 2.99 -27.55
C TYR A 868 23.56 2.17 -28.33
N GLN A 869 23.50 0.84 -28.19
CA GLN A 869 24.21 -0.10 -29.04
C GLN A 869 23.28 -0.51 -30.18
N PHE A 870 23.70 -0.30 -31.43
CA PHE A 870 22.96 -0.79 -32.58
C PHE A 870 23.41 -2.22 -32.93
N VAL A 871 22.46 -3.15 -32.95
CA VAL A 871 22.72 -4.55 -33.33
C VAL A 871 22.04 -4.81 -34.68
N MET A 872 22.85 -5.05 -35.71
CA MET A 872 22.35 -5.30 -37.06
C MET A 872 21.62 -6.64 -37.12
N VAL A 873 20.43 -6.63 -37.74
CA VAL A 873 19.63 -7.82 -38.04
C VAL A 873 19.59 -7.99 -39.56
N ASP A 874 20.01 -9.15 -40.07
CA ASP A 874 19.96 -9.48 -41.50
C ASP A 874 18.54 -9.86 -41.93
N THR A 875 17.81 -8.87 -42.44
CA THR A 875 16.47 -9.08 -42.98
C THR A 875 16.46 -9.76 -44.34
N VAL A 876 17.56 -9.74 -45.09
CA VAL A 876 17.65 -10.38 -46.42
C VAL A 876 17.91 -11.87 -46.26
N GLY A 877 18.82 -12.25 -45.36
CA GLY A 877 19.11 -13.64 -44.99
C GLY A 877 18.04 -14.30 -44.11
N GLY A 878 16.99 -13.57 -43.73
CA GLY A 878 15.87 -14.13 -42.98
C GLY A 878 16.12 -14.28 -41.47
N GLU A 879 17.12 -13.62 -40.89
CA GLU A 879 17.45 -13.69 -39.45
C GLU A 879 16.24 -13.37 -38.56
N HIS A 880 15.51 -12.32 -38.94
CA HIS A 880 14.26 -11.88 -38.31
C HIS A 880 13.12 -12.92 -38.33
N LYS A 881 13.28 -14.05 -39.04
CA LYS A 881 12.32 -15.17 -39.09
C LYS A 881 12.83 -16.42 -38.38
N THR A 882 14.03 -16.39 -37.81
CA THR A 882 14.59 -17.54 -37.08
C THR A 882 13.87 -17.76 -35.75
N PRO A 883 13.77 -19.01 -35.25
CA PRO A 883 13.15 -19.28 -33.94
C PRO A 883 13.74 -18.44 -32.81
N ALA A 884 15.06 -18.23 -32.80
CA ALA A 884 15.76 -17.45 -31.77
C ALA A 884 15.44 -15.94 -31.82
N TYR A 885 15.08 -15.41 -32.98
CA TYR A 885 14.61 -14.03 -33.11
C TYR A 885 13.12 -13.93 -32.76
N LEU A 886 12.32 -14.92 -33.17
CA LEU A 886 10.87 -14.96 -32.91
C LEU A 886 10.51 -15.04 -31.42
N THR A 887 11.40 -15.57 -30.57
CA THR A 887 11.22 -15.50 -29.11
C THR A 887 11.26 -14.07 -28.56
N LYS A 888 11.97 -13.15 -29.25
CA LYS A 888 12.10 -11.75 -28.87
C LYS A 888 11.14 -10.83 -29.64
N GLN A 889 10.82 -11.18 -30.88
CA GLN A 889 9.83 -10.50 -31.72
C GLN A 889 8.94 -11.55 -32.42
N PRO A 890 7.77 -11.88 -31.83
CA PRO A 890 6.91 -12.99 -32.29
C PRO A 890 6.33 -12.84 -33.71
N PHE A 891 6.25 -11.63 -34.25
CA PHE A 891 5.72 -11.35 -35.59
C PHE A 891 6.80 -11.49 -36.69
N GLY A 892 8.05 -11.76 -36.29
CA GLY A 892 9.22 -11.77 -37.17
C GLY A 892 9.38 -10.44 -37.90
N GLN A 893 9.25 -9.33 -37.20
CA GLN A 893 9.44 -7.97 -37.71
C GLN A 893 10.60 -7.26 -37.00
N ILE A 894 10.97 -6.08 -37.50
CA ILE A 894 11.97 -5.19 -36.88
C ILE A 894 11.32 -3.84 -36.56
N PRO A 895 11.76 -3.12 -35.51
CA PRO A 895 12.81 -3.47 -34.53
C PRO A 895 12.30 -4.18 -33.27
N TYR A 896 13.23 -4.71 -32.47
CA TYR A 896 13.05 -4.85 -31.02
C TYR A 896 14.20 -4.18 -30.27
N MET A 897 13.95 -3.82 -29.02
CA MET A 897 14.90 -3.24 -28.07
C MET A 897 15.16 -4.25 -26.95
N ASP A 898 16.40 -4.29 -26.47
CA ASP A 898 16.82 -4.99 -25.26
C ASP A 898 17.44 -3.95 -24.30
N ASP A 899 16.75 -3.72 -23.20
CA ASP A 899 17.17 -2.79 -22.14
C ASP A 899 17.31 -3.57 -20.84
N GLU A 900 18.54 -4.03 -20.55
CA GLU A 900 18.87 -4.86 -19.38
C GLU A 900 18.06 -6.17 -19.30
N GLY A 901 17.81 -6.82 -20.44
CA GLY A 901 17.01 -8.05 -20.52
C GLY A 901 15.51 -7.79 -20.63
N PHE A 902 15.06 -6.54 -20.51
CA PHE A 902 13.70 -6.16 -20.88
C PHE A 902 13.59 -6.04 -22.39
N ILE A 903 12.91 -7.01 -23.00
CA ILE A 903 12.66 -7.05 -24.44
C ILE A 903 11.34 -6.34 -24.75
N LEU A 904 11.40 -5.32 -25.61
CA LEU A 904 10.23 -4.61 -26.11
C LEU A 904 10.29 -4.51 -27.63
N TYR A 905 9.20 -4.86 -28.31
CA TYR A 905 9.02 -4.72 -29.75
C TYR A 905 7.86 -3.79 -30.06
N GLU A 906 7.68 -3.43 -31.33
CA GLU A 906 6.85 -2.33 -31.85
C GLU A 906 7.48 -0.95 -31.68
N SER A 907 7.76 -0.28 -32.80
CA SER A 907 8.48 1.00 -32.79
C SER A 907 7.75 2.13 -32.06
N TRP A 908 6.42 2.13 -32.02
CA TRP A 908 5.65 3.10 -31.24
C TRP A 908 5.72 2.82 -29.72
N ALA A 909 5.69 1.55 -29.31
CA ALA A 909 5.84 1.16 -27.91
C ALA A 909 7.25 1.46 -27.39
N ILE A 910 8.27 1.12 -28.19
CA ILE A 910 9.67 1.44 -27.88
C ILE A 910 9.86 2.96 -27.77
N ALA A 911 9.29 3.75 -28.68
CA ALA A 911 9.44 5.20 -28.66
C ALA A 911 8.82 5.84 -27.39
N ARG A 912 7.61 5.41 -27.00
CA ARG A 912 6.97 5.87 -25.75
C ARG A 912 7.78 5.44 -24.53
N TYR A 913 8.24 4.19 -24.49
CA TYR A 913 9.10 3.69 -23.42
C TYR A 913 10.38 4.53 -23.26
N ILE A 914 11.06 4.85 -24.37
CA ILE A 914 12.26 5.69 -24.36
C ILE A 914 11.94 7.10 -23.86
N CYS A 915 10.85 7.70 -24.32
CA CYS A 915 10.45 9.04 -23.85
C CYS A 915 10.14 9.06 -22.36
N GLU A 916 9.44 8.05 -21.85
CA GLU A 916 9.05 7.96 -20.44
C GLU A 916 10.26 7.63 -19.55
N LYS A 917 11.06 6.61 -19.91
CA LYS A 917 12.26 6.20 -19.16
C LYS A 917 13.29 7.34 -19.07
N TYR A 918 13.50 8.04 -20.18
CA TYR A 918 14.50 9.10 -20.28
C TYR A 918 13.88 10.50 -20.32
N ARG A 919 12.74 10.69 -19.63
CA ARG A 919 12.02 11.98 -19.64
C ARG A 919 12.89 13.16 -19.23
N ALA A 920 13.75 12.96 -18.23
CA ALA A 920 14.67 13.97 -17.72
C ALA A 920 15.93 14.22 -18.59
N GLN A 921 16.08 13.53 -19.73
CA GLN A 921 17.26 13.64 -20.61
C GLN A 921 16.85 14.15 -22.01
N GLY A 922 17.44 15.27 -22.44
CA GLY A 922 17.03 15.95 -23.67
C GLY A 922 15.63 16.57 -23.57
N PRO A 923 14.97 16.86 -24.69
CA PRO A 923 13.65 17.48 -24.69
C PRO A 923 12.58 16.53 -24.13
N ASP A 924 11.64 17.07 -23.37
CA ASP A 924 10.42 16.35 -23.00
C ASP A 924 9.48 16.35 -24.20
N LEU A 925 9.15 15.16 -24.69
CA LEU A 925 8.37 14.94 -25.91
C LEU A 925 6.98 14.36 -25.62
N LEU A 926 6.67 14.16 -24.33
CA LEU A 926 5.37 13.70 -23.86
C LEU A 926 4.77 14.82 -22.99
N PRO A 927 3.57 15.33 -23.29
CA PRO A 927 2.90 16.26 -22.38
C PRO A 927 2.47 15.54 -21.07
N THR A 928 2.41 16.27 -19.94
CA THR A 928 1.84 15.76 -18.66
C THR A 928 0.49 16.37 -18.32
N GLU A 929 0.21 17.57 -18.82
CA GLU A 929 -1.07 18.25 -18.63
C GLU A 929 -2.15 17.52 -19.44
N LEU A 930 -3.32 17.31 -18.84
CA LEU A 930 -4.36 16.41 -19.35
C LEU A 930 -4.84 16.80 -20.76
N HIS A 931 -5.11 18.08 -21.02
CA HIS A 931 -5.59 18.51 -22.33
C HIS A 931 -4.49 18.42 -23.38
N LYS A 932 -3.25 18.84 -23.06
CA LYS A 932 -2.10 18.68 -23.96
C LYS A 932 -1.82 17.21 -24.27
N TYR A 933 -1.94 16.32 -23.27
CA TYR A 933 -1.77 14.88 -23.45
C TYR A 933 -2.88 14.28 -24.32
N ALA A 934 -4.12 14.71 -24.14
CA ALA A 934 -5.25 14.29 -24.98
C ALA A 934 -5.07 14.70 -26.45
N LEU A 935 -4.59 15.92 -26.71
CA LEU A 935 -4.26 16.39 -28.06
C LEU A 935 -3.08 15.62 -28.67
N PHE A 936 -2.07 15.30 -27.85
CA PHE A 936 -0.97 14.43 -28.26
C PHE A 936 -1.47 13.02 -28.64
N GLU A 937 -2.27 12.37 -27.80
CA GLU A 937 -2.85 11.04 -28.11
C GLU A 937 -3.75 11.08 -29.34
N GLN A 938 -4.53 12.15 -29.53
CA GLN A 938 -5.30 12.38 -30.74
C GLN A 938 -4.38 12.42 -31.97
N ALA A 939 -3.30 13.19 -31.93
CA ALA A 939 -2.33 13.28 -33.03
C ALA A 939 -1.64 11.93 -33.29
N VAL A 940 -1.31 11.15 -32.24
CA VAL A 940 -0.76 9.79 -32.40
C VAL A 940 -1.75 8.87 -33.11
N SER A 941 -3.01 8.87 -32.69
CA SER A 941 -4.06 8.08 -33.34
C SER A 941 -4.22 8.45 -34.82
N VAL A 942 -4.18 9.75 -35.14
CA VAL A 942 -4.24 10.25 -36.52
C VAL A 942 -3.03 9.80 -37.34
N GLU A 943 -1.80 9.85 -36.81
CA GLU A 943 -0.60 9.34 -37.50
C GLU A 943 -0.75 7.85 -37.85
N GLN A 944 -1.16 7.03 -36.87
CA GLN A 944 -1.23 5.58 -37.02
C GLN A 944 -2.33 5.12 -37.97
N THR A 945 -3.41 5.90 -38.11
CA THR A 945 -4.59 5.53 -38.90
C THR A 945 -4.63 6.20 -40.27
N ASN A 946 -4.18 7.45 -40.37
CA ASN A 946 -4.34 8.28 -41.57
C ASN A 946 -3.01 8.68 -42.23
N PHE A 947 -1.85 8.47 -41.60
CA PHE A 947 -0.56 8.77 -42.24
C PHE A 947 0.24 7.50 -42.51
N GLN A 948 0.63 6.77 -41.47
CA GLN A 948 1.53 5.61 -41.56
C GLN A 948 1.04 4.54 -42.54
N PRO A 949 -0.23 4.10 -42.56
CA PRO A 949 -0.67 3.04 -43.46
C PRO A 949 -0.57 3.42 -44.93
N HIS A 950 -0.84 4.70 -45.24
CA HIS A 950 -0.75 5.23 -46.61
C HIS A 950 0.71 5.42 -47.01
N ALA A 951 1.54 5.96 -46.11
CA ALA A 951 2.96 6.13 -46.36
C ALA A 951 3.67 4.80 -46.58
N GLN A 952 3.34 3.80 -45.76
CA GLN A 952 3.85 2.44 -45.89
C GLN A 952 3.44 1.82 -47.22
N ALA A 953 2.17 1.98 -47.64
CA ALA A 953 1.71 1.45 -48.92
C ALA A 953 2.43 2.11 -50.12
N ILE A 954 2.59 3.43 -50.11
CA ILE A 954 3.32 4.18 -51.16
C ILE A 954 4.77 3.70 -51.26
N VAL A 955 5.48 3.66 -50.13
CA VAL A 955 6.90 3.27 -50.11
C VAL A 955 7.07 1.79 -50.44
N HIS A 956 6.18 0.92 -49.96
CA HIS A 956 6.30 -0.51 -50.22
C HIS A 956 6.03 -0.85 -51.69
N GLU A 957 4.95 -0.32 -52.27
CA GLU A 957 4.60 -0.57 -53.68
C GLU A 957 5.55 0.16 -54.63
N GLY A 958 5.85 1.44 -54.38
CA GLY A 958 6.61 2.28 -55.31
C GLY A 958 8.14 2.20 -55.20
N PHE A 959 8.68 1.61 -54.13
CA PHE A 959 10.13 1.53 -53.91
C PHE A 959 10.60 0.12 -53.50
N VAL A 960 10.00 -0.47 -52.46
CA VAL A 960 10.52 -1.72 -51.87
C VAL A 960 10.29 -2.92 -52.78
N LYS A 961 9.09 -3.11 -53.35
CA LYS A 961 8.79 -4.27 -54.21
C LYS A 961 9.72 -4.38 -55.39
N GLU A 962 9.92 -3.28 -56.11
CA GLU A 962 10.74 -3.26 -57.31
C GLU A 962 12.24 -3.38 -56.97
N LEU A 963 12.73 -2.56 -56.04
CA LEU A 963 14.17 -2.46 -55.77
C LEU A 963 14.71 -3.57 -54.86
N VAL A 964 13.92 -4.03 -53.89
CA VAL A 964 14.35 -5.02 -52.88
C VAL A 964 13.87 -6.42 -53.25
N TYR A 965 12.60 -6.57 -53.64
CA TYR A 965 12.01 -7.88 -53.92
C TYR A 965 11.97 -8.25 -55.41
N LYS A 966 12.40 -7.37 -56.32
CA LYS A 966 12.31 -7.55 -57.79
C LYS A 966 10.90 -7.92 -58.28
N GLN A 967 9.87 -7.43 -57.59
CA GLN A 967 8.47 -7.63 -57.90
C GLN A 967 7.86 -6.39 -58.57
N LYS A 968 6.87 -6.59 -59.44
CA LYS A 968 6.15 -5.46 -60.05
C LYS A 968 5.22 -4.78 -59.02
N PRO A 969 5.20 -3.43 -58.95
CA PRO A 969 4.25 -2.69 -58.11
C PRO A 969 2.79 -2.99 -58.46
N ASN A 970 1.90 -3.00 -57.47
CA ASN A 970 0.46 -2.92 -57.72
C ASN A 970 0.08 -1.45 -57.92
N THR A 971 -0.10 -1.05 -59.18
CA THR A 971 -0.37 0.35 -59.57
C THR A 971 -1.70 0.87 -59.02
N ILE A 972 -2.73 0.04 -58.92
CA ILE A 972 -4.03 0.43 -58.35
C ILE A 972 -3.86 0.80 -56.87
N ARG A 973 -3.22 -0.09 -56.09
CA ARG A 973 -2.97 0.12 -54.67
C ARG A 973 -2.07 1.34 -54.41
N LEU A 974 -1.08 1.56 -55.27
CA LEU A 974 -0.19 2.72 -55.18
C LEU A 974 -0.95 4.04 -55.39
N GLU A 975 -1.76 4.13 -56.44
CA GLU A 975 -2.54 5.36 -56.73
C GLU A 975 -3.64 5.60 -55.68
N GLU A 976 -4.30 4.55 -55.18
CA GLU A 976 -5.23 4.67 -54.06
C GLU A 976 -4.55 5.19 -52.78
N ALA A 977 -3.34 4.70 -52.47
CA ALA A 977 -2.59 5.14 -51.31
C ALA A 977 -2.13 6.59 -51.44
N LYS A 978 -1.70 7.02 -52.65
CA LYS A 978 -1.38 8.43 -52.93
C LYS A 978 -2.59 9.32 -52.70
N LYS A 979 -3.75 8.99 -53.28
CA LYS A 979 -4.99 9.78 -53.11
C LYS A 979 -5.40 9.92 -51.64
N LYS A 980 -5.33 8.82 -50.87
CA LYS A 980 -5.61 8.86 -49.43
C LYS A 980 -4.59 9.72 -48.67
N MET A 981 -3.31 9.65 -49.04
CA MET A 981 -2.28 10.51 -48.47
C MET A 981 -2.55 11.99 -48.75
N GLU A 982 -3.00 12.36 -49.95
CA GLU A 982 -3.36 13.76 -50.26
C GLU A 982 -4.47 14.27 -49.33
N THR A 983 -5.51 13.45 -49.11
CA THR A 983 -6.60 13.79 -48.17
C THR A 983 -6.09 13.96 -46.74
N SER A 984 -5.16 13.12 -46.29
CA SER A 984 -4.52 13.29 -44.99
C SER A 984 -3.71 14.58 -44.91
N LEU A 985 -2.99 14.95 -45.97
CA LEU A 985 -2.23 16.19 -46.02
C LEU A 985 -3.12 17.44 -46.06
N ASP A 986 -4.30 17.38 -46.69
CA ASP A 986 -5.29 18.48 -46.65
C ASP A 986 -5.78 18.76 -45.21
N VAL A 987 -5.97 17.69 -44.42
CA VAL A 987 -6.31 17.81 -42.99
C VAL A 987 -5.12 18.35 -42.19
N TYR A 988 -3.91 17.87 -42.45
CA TYR A 988 -2.70 18.33 -41.76
C TYR A 988 -2.44 19.81 -42.04
N GLU A 989 -2.64 20.26 -43.28
CA GLU A 989 -2.52 21.67 -43.66
C GLU A 989 -3.50 22.54 -42.86
N THR A 990 -4.74 22.07 -42.68
CA THR A 990 -5.73 22.78 -41.86
C THR A 990 -5.29 22.88 -40.40
N ILE A 991 -4.75 21.81 -39.83
CA ILE A 991 -4.22 21.79 -38.45
C ILE A 991 -3.03 22.74 -38.35
N LEU A 992 -1.99 22.53 -39.17
CA LEU A 992 -0.71 23.26 -39.11
C LEU A 992 -0.80 24.73 -39.56
N SER A 993 -1.92 25.15 -40.15
CA SER A 993 -2.23 26.57 -40.38
C SER A 993 -2.55 27.34 -39.09
N LYS A 994 -2.95 26.63 -38.02
CA LYS A 994 -3.40 27.20 -36.74
C LYS A 994 -2.38 27.05 -35.60
N GLN A 995 -1.42 26.14 -35.76
CA GLN A 995 -0.47 25.75 -34.71
C GLN A 995 0.85 25.28 -35.32
N LYS A 996 1.91 25.31 -34.51
CA LYS A 996 3.26 25.02 -35.01
C LYS A 996 3.50 23.54 -35.38
N TYR A 997 3.00 22.62 -34.55
CA TYR A 997 3.16 21.16 -34.63
C TYR A 997 1.82 20.44 -34.58
N LEU A 998 1.76 19.11 -34.76
CA LEU A 998 0.48 18.40 -34.89
C LEU A 998 -0.34 18.33 -33.58
N ALA A 999 0.32 18.38 -32.42
CA ALA A 999 -0.33 18.30 -31.11
C ALA A 999 -0.46 19.67 -30.39
N GLY A 1000 -0.04 20.76 -31.03
CA GLY A 1000 -0.06 22.12 -30.48
C GLY A 1000 1.16 22.92 -30.92
N ASP A 1001 1.59 23.87 -30.09
CA ASP A 1001 2.76 24.72 -30.40
C ASP A 1001 4.10 24.18 -29.88
N GLU A 1002 4.07 23.10 -29.11
CA GLU A 1002 5.25 22.41 -28.58
C GLU A 1002 5.57 21.15 -29.41
N LEU A 1003 6.86 20.87 -29.60
CA LEU A 1003 7.32 19.67 -30.29
C LEU A 1003 7.03 18.44 -29.43
N THR A 1004 6.38 17.42 -30.00
CA THR A 1004 6.08 16.17 -29.30
C THR A 1004 6.65 14.95 -30.02
N LEU A 1005 6.52 13.78 -29.40
CA LEU A 1005 6.97 12.52 -29.98
C LEU A 1005 6.31 12.24 -31.35
N VAL A 1006 5.05 12.65 -31.54
CA VAL A 1006 4.32 12.39 -32.78
C VAL A 1006 5.00 13.06 -33.97
N ASP A 1007 5.50 14.28 -33.79
CA ASP A 1007 6.15 15.04 -34.85
C ASP A 1007 7.43 14.34 -35.32
N LEU A 1008 8.29 13.93 -34.40
CA LEU A 1008 9.55 13.26 -34.73
C LEU A 1008 9.35 11.88 -35.38
N ILE A 1009 8.28 11.17 -35.05
CA ILE A 1009 8.01 9.84 -35.62
C ILE A 1009 7.62 9.91 -37.10
N HIS A 1010 7.03 11.02 -37.56
CA HIS A 1010 6.69 11.21 -38.97
C HIS A 1010 7.91 11.21 -39.91
N LEU A 1011 9.10 11.57 -39.40
CA LEU A 1011 10.35 11.53 -40.17
C LEU A 1011 10.67 10.13 -40.71
N GLY A 1012 10.28 9.07 -39.99
CA GLY A 1012 10.54 7.69 -40.38
C GLY A 1012 9.99 7.36 -41.77
N TRP A 1013 8.66 7.32 -41.93
CA TRP A 1013 8.04 7.03 -43.22
C TRP A 1013 7.96 8.25 -44.15
N GLY A 1014 7.81 9.46 -43.60
CA GLY A 1014 7.65 10.68 -44.38
C GLY A 1014 8.85 10.97 -45.29
N ALA A 1015 10.07 10.78 -44.79
CA ALA A 1015 11.28 11.05 -45.58
C ALA A 1015 11.48 10.09 -46.76
N HIS A 1016 10.77 8.95 -46.77
CA HIS A 1016 10.83 7.96 -47.83
C HIS A 1016 9.72 8.10 -48.88
N LEU A 1017 8.71 8.94 -48.65
CA LEU A 1017 7.58 9.11 -49.59
C LEU A 1017 8.03 9.49 -51.00
N ALA A 1018 9.01 10.40 -51.11
CA ALA A 1018 9.56 10.83 -52.40
C ALA A 1018 10.18 9.65 -53.18
N ARG A 1019 10.79 8.68 -52.47
CA ARG A 1019 11.33 7.46 -53.09
C ARG A 1019 10.23 6.53 -53.61
N GLY A 1020 9.05 6.55 -52.99
CA GLY A 1020 7.85 5.85 -53.46
C GLY A 1020 7.05 6.62 -54.51
N GLY A 1021 7.55 7.76 -54.99
CA GLY A 1021 6.91 8.57 -56.03
C GLY A 1021 5.79 9.50 -55.52
N PHE A 1022 5.85 9.94 -54.26
CA PHE A 1022 4.92 10.94 -53.70
C PHE A 1022 5.68 12.09 -53.04
N ASN A 1023 5.51 13.32 -53.55
CA ASN A 1023 6.27 14.50 -53.11
C ASN A 1023 5.45 15.50 -52.29
N GLY A 1024 4.28 15.11 -51.74
CA GLY A 1024 3.38 16.06 -51.06
C GLY A 1024 3.98 16.76 -49.83
N LEU A 1025 4.95 16.15 -49.13
CA LEU A 1025 5.68 16.80 -48.02
C LEU A 1025 6.70 17.86 -48.49
N LYS A 1026 6.83 18.06 -49.81
CA LYS A 1026 7.77 18.99 -50.47
C LYS A 1026 7.08 19.86 -51.52
N ASP A 1027 5.75 19.92 -51.52
CA ASP A 1027 4.93 20.70 -52.45
C ASP A 1027 4.37 21.96 -51.77
N PRO A 1028 5.10 23.08 -51.79
CA PRO A 1028 4.67 24.31 -51.11
C PRO A 1028 3.53 25.03 -51.84
N GLU A 1029 3.22 24.67 -53.10
CA GLU A 1029 2.10 25.25 -53.83
C GLU A 1029 0.76 24.73 -53.30
N LYS A 1030 0.74 23.46 -52.86
CA LYS A 1030 -0.47 22.81 -52.34
C LYS A 1030 -0.55 22.76 -50.81
N TRP A 1031 0.55 22.48 -50.10
CA TRP A 1031 0.56 22.32 -48.63
C TRP A 1031 1.70 23.11 -47.96
N PRO A 1032 1.69 24.45 -47.99
CA PRO A 1032 2.79 25.27 -47.48
C PRO A 1032 3.07 25.07 -45.98
N ASN A 1033 2.05 24.85 -45.13
CA ASN A 1033 2.27 24.63 -43.70
C ASN A 1033 2.78 23.23 -43.38
N VAL A 1034 2.34 22.21 -44.12
CA VAL A 1034 2.92 20.85 -44.04
C VAL A 1034 4.39 20.89 -44.43
N VAL A 1035 4.74 21.56 -45.55
CA VAL A 1035 6.13 21.67 -46.01
C VAL A 1035 6.99 22.41 -44.98
N ARG A 1036 6.48 23.49 -44.38
CA ARG A 1036 7.16 24.20 -43.27
C ARG A 1036 7.46 23.26 -42.12
N TRP A 1037 6.44 22.57 -41.60
CA TRP A 1037 6.57 21.67 -40.46
C TRP A 1037 7.56 20.53 -40.75
N PHE A 1038 7.40 19.86 -41.89
CA PHE A 1038 8.27 18.73 -42.23
C PHE A 1038 9.71 19.15 -42.49
N SER A 1039 9.93 20.31 -43.14
CA SER A 1039 11.28 20.87 -43.35
C SER A 1039 11.96 21.24 -42.03
N GLU A 1040 11.21 21.76 -41.04
CA GLU A 1040 11.72 22.02 -39.70
C GLU A 1040 12.19 20.72 -39.03
N LEU A 1041 11.43 19.64 -39.14
CA LEU A 1041 11.81 18.32 -38.63
C LEU A 1041 13.04 17.76 -39.36
N GLU A 1042 13.12 17.86 -40.69
CA GLU A 1042 14.29 17.43 -41.46
C GLU A 1042 15.53 18.26 -41.12
N SER A 1043 15.39 19.51 -40.68
CA SER A 1043 16.54 20.36 -40.31
C SER A 1043 17.22 19.96 -39.00
N ARG A 1044 16.58 19.12 -38.17
CA ARG A 1044 17.09 18.80 -36.82
C ARG A 1044 18.42 18.02 -36.87
N PRO A 1045 19.37 18.30 -35.97
CA PRO A 1045 20.63 17.55 -35.88
C PRO A 1045 20.43 16.03 -35.70
N SER A 1046 19.40 15.65 -34.94
CA SER A 1046 19.00 14.25 -34.71
C SER A 1046 18.64 13.53 -36.00
N TRP A 1047 17.90 14.17 -36.92
CA TRP A 1047 17.61 13.63 -38.24
C TRP A 1047 18.85 13.59 -39.13
N GLN A 1048 19.63 14.66 -39.15
CA GLN A 1048 20.85 14.74 -39.96
C GLN A 1048 21.86 13.64 -39.62
N ALA A 1049 21.90 13.20 -38.35
CA ALA A 1049 22.74 12.10 -37.89
C ALA A 1049 22.34 10.72 -38.43
N VAL A 1050 21.06 10.50 -38.77
CA VAL A 1050 20.53 9.16 -39.08
C VAL A 1050 19.91 9.02 -40.48
N LYS A 1051 19.73 10.12 -41.22
CA LYS A 1051 19.06 10.15 -42.55
C LYS A 1051 19.66 9.21 -43.60
N ASP A 1052 20.97 8.94 -43.51
CA ASP A 1052 21.70 8.07 -44.46
C ASP A 1052 21.80 6.61 -43.99
N GLY A 1053 21.15 6.29 -42.86
CA GLY A 1053 21.14 4.99 -42.20
C GLY A 1053 21.70 5.07 -40.78
N VAL A 1054 21.13 4.28 -39.87
CA VAL A 1054 21.54 4.25 -38.46
C VAL A 1054 22.94 3.63 -38.33
N LYS A 1055 23.93 4.44 -37.97
CA LYS A 1055 25.29 3.99 -37.64
C LYS A 1055 25.40 3.82 -36.13
N GLY A 1056 26.02 2.73 -35.67
CA GLY A 1056 26.34 2.59 -34.25
C GLY A 1056 27.18 3.76 -33.75
N ASN A 1057 26.97 4.17 -32.50
CA ASN A 1057 27.70 5.30 -31.90
C ASN A 1057 29.23 5.02 -31.93
N PRO A 1058 30.08 5.92 -32.47
CA PRO A 1058 31.53 5.74 -32.52
C PRO A 1058 32.23 5.65 -31.15
N LEU A 1059 31.51 5.82 -30.04
CA LEU A 1059 32.03 5.68 -28.68
C LEU A 1059 32.21 4.22 -28.21
N LEU A 1060 31.92 3.23 -29.07
CA LEU A 1060 32.00 1.79 -28.76
C LEU A 1060 32.91 0.98 -29.71
N SER A 1061 33.74 1.64 -30.53
CA SER A 1061 34.79 1.00 -31.34
C SER A 1061 36.16 1.06 -30.67
#